data_AF-A0AAE7BSR5-F1
#
_entry.id   AF-A0AAE7BSR5-F1
#
_cell.length_a   1.000
_cell.length_b   1.000
_cell.length_c   1.000
_cell.angle_alpha   90.00
_cell.angle_beta   90.00
_cell.angle_gamma   90.00
#
_symmetry.space_group_name_H-M   'P 1'
#
loop_
_entity.id
_entity.type
_entity.pdbx_description
1 polymer ?
#
loop_
_entity_poly.entity_id
_entity_poly.type
_entity_poly.pdbx_seq_one_letter_code
_entity_poly.pdbx_strand_id
1 'polypeptide(L)'
;MKGKNSLTLRCVLTVVLLMQLVFTPVTALASKMEASMVGRQIDSLLEKLSHEDVSKGMYAGISVYNLNKEAFLYQHEADKNFIPASNMKLFIAAAALEELGADYQFKTEIYTDGKVEQNGVLQGDVIIKGYGDPTLQTTDFHQIASELKQKGITGIHGQVYVDESYFDDIRLGPAWMWDDEVYAYSAQISGLSLHKNSMELVITPAKEVGKPATVSITPINEYVKVISSVTTTDSRETQITVERTIGHNQLIMKGSIGRDAIPYKENVTMEDPALYVGEIFQSILQSEGILLVDKKSVQKKSLVKGTPLVTHYSRPLSEIILELNKDSDNFYAEMLTKTLGAIKKGKGSWITGTEAIAEVLRGAKFPGAYVQVDGSGLSRLNLITPNQMIALLRYVQKKEYREAFEASLPIAGIDGTLKSRMRETKAAHTLIAKTGSMGGVNSLSGYVTAANGDKLAFSIMINGIYKSKVATQLQDSIGTVLAEYPILPELPAEVSTNSTYELSALLDPLWEDPALANVHGSMIVTSLDRTGSKATLYEHQADRLLTPGTISKELTSIGALLTLGENYSFKTEVFLSKPANANGVVEGDIIVKGYGDPTLRADHQNDEEQGPTLEQLVGFLLDKGITQVNGNILVDQSYFDHQLVGMGWPWDTEKQLAKISALTSEAGKVKLTYKPGLKIGDPVIFDMWPKTNYVVIYQKASTVGKGAQQTFQLKKERSKNIFHFLGELPMSTKERKELVSVEEPALYSGVLFLQKMKDAGIKISPTSEVLLGQVTREAIKLGEVRSMVLQDILTLQNKNDDHLIAEMVNKTIGASKAGKGTTEAGVAATQEILKAWGVNTSYDILDASGVTRYNLLSARQLNDALLTLAGQKEYPLYYNSLPIAGVDGTLKNRLKRTDAQGNLRALSSQSQGVSSISGYITTKKNERLAVTIILNGHIRSSEKMSKWEDKVFELLASYQE
;
A
#
# COMPACT_ATOMS: atom_id res chain seq x y z
N MET A 1 29.72 -83.85 1.96
CA MET A 1 30.12 -82.44 1.78
C MET A 1 28.98 -81.49 2.16
N LYS A 2 28.79 -81.23 3.45
CA LYS A 2 27.90 -80.16 3.97
C LYS A 2 28.56 -79.69 5.27
N GLY A 3 29.13 -78.48 5.30
CA GLY A 3 29.77 -77.98 6.53
C GLY A 3 30.70 -76.78 6.41
N LYS A 4 31.14 -76.34 5.22
CA LYS A 4 32.11 -75.23 5.09
C LYS A 4 31.56 -73.87 4.63
N ASN A 5 30.30 -73.75 4.18
CA ASN A 5 29.76 -72.48 3.64
C ASN A 5 28.95 -71.62 4.62
N SER A 6 28.67 -72.11 5.84
CA SER A 6 27.84 -71.37 6.82
C SER A 6 28.62 -70.34 7.64
N LEU A 7 29.93 -70.53 7.84
CA LEU A 7 30.74 -69.64 8.68
C LEU A 7 31.17 -68.38 7.91
N THR A 8 31.55 -68.55 6.63
CA THR A 8 31.98 -67.46 5.75
C THR A 8 30.85 -66.49 5.45
N LEU A 9 29.62 -66.97 5.24
CA LEU A 9 28.46 -66.11 4.98
C LEU A 9 28.04 -65.31 6.22
N ARG A 10 28.18 -65.90 7.42
CA ARG A 10 27.93 -65.20 8.69
C ARG A 10 28.99 -64.12 8.95
N CYS A 11 30.27 -64.41 8.76
CA CYS A 11 31.33 -63.40 8.90
C CYS A 11 31.17 -62.23 7.91
N VAL A 12 30.80 -62.48 6.66
CA VAL A 12 30.56 -61.41 5.68
C VAL A 12 29.34 -60.56 6.08
N LEU A 13 28.23 -61.17 6.52
CA LEU A 13 27.08 -60.41 7.00
C LEU A 13 27.40 -59.59 8.26
N THR A 14 28.19 -60.13 9.20
CA THR A 14 28.58 -59.41 10.42
C THR A 14 29.54 -58.25 10.11
N VAL A 15 30.46 -58.41 9.15
CA VAL A 15 31.34 -57.33 8.69
C VAL A 15 30.57 -56.26 7.93
N VAL A 16 29.57 -56.62 7.11
CA VAL A 16 28.69 -55.65 6.44
C VAL A 16 27.80 -54.92 7.45
N LEU A 17 27.25 -55.61 8.47
CA LEU A 17 26.48 -54.96 9.53
C LEU A 17 27.35 -54.04 10.41
N LEU A 18 28.58 -54.45 10.74
CA LEU A 18 29.54 -53.64 11.48
C LEU A 18 30.01 -52.43 10.65
N MET A 19 30.21 -52.57 9.34
CA MET A 19 30.48 -51.44 8.45
C MET A 19 29.27 -50.50 8.36
N GLN A 20 28.03 -51.00 8.33
CA GLN A 20 26.84 -50.15 8.39
C GLN A 20 26.67 -49.42 9.73
N LEU A 21 27.13 -50.02 10.84
CA LEU A 21 27.13 -49.39 12.18
C LEU A 21 28.28 -48.39 12.41
N VAL A 22 29.39 -48.50 11.67
CA VAL A 22 30.55 -47.60 11.81
C VAL A 22 30.50 -46.44 10.80
N PHE A 23 29.90 -46.61 9.62
CA PHE A 23 29.81 -45.54 8.62
C PHE A 23 28.60 -44.59 8.81
N THR A 24 27.49 -45.03 9.39
CA THR A 24 26.31 -44.18 9.66
C THR A 24 26.52 -43.07 10.71
N PRO A 25 27.27 -43.25 11.83
CA PRO A 25 27.52 -42.16 12.76
C PRO A 25 28.52 -41.13 12.22
N VAL A 26 29.49 -41.53 11.39
CA VAL A 26 30.52 -40.62 10.85
C VAL A 26 29.94 -39.68 9.79
N THR A 27 29.08 -40.18 8.89
CA THR A 27 28.41 -39.34 7.89
C THR A 27 27.39 -38.39 8.52
N ALA A 28 26.71 -38.82 9.60
CA ALA A 28 25.78 -37.98 10.36
C ALA A 28 26.48 -36.92 11.23
N LEU A 29 27.67 -37.22 11.76
CA LEU A 29 28.50 -36.22 12.44
C LEU A 29 29.08 -35.21 11.44
N ALA A 30 29.59 -35.67 10.30
CA ALA A 30 30.13 -34.78 9.27
C ALA A 30 29.05 -33.84 8.70
N SER A 31 27.83 -34.35 8.43
CA SER A 31 26.72 -33.51 7.96
C SER A 31 26.25 -32.49 9.02
N LYS A 32 26.23 -32.86 10.30
CA LYS A 32 25.98 -31.93 11.41
C LYS A 32 27.08 -30.87 11.54
N MET A 33 28.34 -31.26 11.37
CA MET A 33 29.48 -30.36 11.44
C MET A 33 29.52 -29.38 10.26
N GLU A 34 29.21 -29.84 9.05
CA GLU A 34 29.05 -29.02 7.85
C GLU A 34 27.88 -28.02 7.96
N ALA A 35 26.71 -28.47 8.40
CA ALA A 35 25.57 -27.59 8.69
C ALA A 35 25.93 -26.54 9.76
N SER A 36 26.74 -26.93 10.77
CA SER A 36 27.22 -26.01 11.79
C SER A 36 28.18 -24.93 11.25
N MET A 37 28.93 -25.19 10.16
CA MET A 37 29.84 -24.20 9.56
C MET A 37 29.10 -23.13 8.76
N VAL A 38 28.12 -23.52 7.94
CA VAL A 38 27.25 -22.57 7.24
C VAL A 38 26.51 -21.70 8.24
N GLY A 39 25.95 -22.31 9.30
CA GLY A 39 25.29 -21.58 10.37
C GLY A 39 26.19 -20.54 11.02
N ARG A 40 27.39 -20.93 11.48
CA ARG A 40 28.35 -19.99 12.08
C ARG A 40 28.70 -18.81 11.19
N GLN A 41 28.90 -19.04 9.88
CA GLN A 41 29.20 -17.95 8.94
C GLN A 41 28.03 -16.97 8.82
N ILE A 42 26.80 -17.48 8.69
CA ILE A 42 25.61 -16.63 8.56
C ILE A 42 25.31 -15.90 9.87
N ASP A 43 25.40 -16.58 11.01
CA ASP A 43 25.18 -15.98 12.33
C ASP A 43 26.16 -14.83 12.59
N SER A 44 27.44 -15.01 12.26
CA SER A 44 28.45 -13.94 12.40
C SER A 44 28.20 -12.73 11.48
N LEU A 45 27.66 -12.95 10.27
CA LEU A 45 27.23 -11.85 9.40
C LEU A 45 26.05 -11.08 9.99
N LEU A 46 25.08 -11.78 10.60
CA LEU A 46 23.93 -11.15 11.27
C LEU A 46 24.36 -10.39 12.52
N GLU A 47 25.25 -10.97 13.33
CA GLU A 47 25.78 -10.33 14.55
C GLU A 47 26.58 -9.07 14.21
N LYS A 48 27.45 -9.11 13.19
CA LYS A 48 28.19 -7.91 12.78
C LYS A 48 27.24 -6.75 12.46
N LEU A 49 26.16 -7.02 11.73
CA LEU A 49 25.23 -5.99 11.31
C LEU A 49 24.29 -5.51 12.43
N SER A 50 24.06 -6.30 13.48
CA SER A 50 23.27 -5.86 14.63
C SER A 50 23.96 -4.75 15.44
N HIS A 51 25.28 -4.61 15.29
CA HIS A 51 26.10 -3.59 15.95
C HIS A 51 26.33 -2.32 15.10
N GLU A 52 25.90 -2.30 13.84
CA GLU A 52 26.05 -1.14 12.96
C GLU A 52 24.78 -0.26 12.96
N ASP A 53 24.93 1.06 13.19
CA ASP A 53 23.80 2.00 13.24
C ASP A 53 22.94 2.00 11.97
N VAL A 54 23.56 1.78 10.80
CA VAL A 54 22.87 1.80 9.49
C VAL A 54 21.97 0.58 9.25
N SER A 55 22.15 -0.49 10.02
CA SER A 55 21.35 -1.72 9.98
C SER A 55 20.58 -1.98 11.27
N LYS A 56 20.70 -1.08 12.25
CA LYS A 56 20.00 -1.19 13.52
C LYS A 56 18.49 -1.29 13.28
N GLY A 57 17.90 -2.35 13.82
CA GLY A 57 16.47 -2.65 13.72
C GLY A 57 16.05 -3.50 12.53
N MET A 58 16.96 -3.81 11.60
CA MET A 58 16.65 -4.80 10.57
C MET A 58 16.48 -6.19 11.19
N TYR A 59 15.73 -7.04 10.49
CA TYR A 59 15.61 -8.44 10.85
C TYR A 59 15.50 -9.33 9.62
N ALA A 60 16.00 -10.56 9.75
CA ALA A 60 16.11 -11.50 8.66
C ALA A 60 15.41 -12.82 8.99
N GLY A 61 14.83 -13.44 7.96
CA GLY A 61 14.36 -14.81 7.95
C GLY A 61 15.12 -15.57 6.88
N ILE A 62 15.78 -16.66 7.26
CA ILE A 62 16.68 -17.42 6.39
C ILE A 62 16.34 -18.90 6.49
N SER A 63 16.22 -19.55 5.34
CA SER A 63 16.10 -21.01 5.26
C SER A 63 16.95 -21.54 4.11
N VAL A 64 17.76 -22.57 4.39
CA VAL A 64 18.67 -23.20 3.43
C VAL A 64 18.45 -24.71 3.46
N TYR A 65 18.15 -25.29 2.31
CA TYR A 65 17.84 -26.70 2.15
C TYR A 65 18.71 -27.33 1.07
N ASN A 66 19.41 -28.41 1.41
CA ASN A 66 20.18 -29.19 0.46
C ASN A 66 19.25 -30.18 -0.28
N LEU A 67 19.06 -29.97 -1.58
CA LEU A 67 18.15 -30.79 -2.39
C LEU A 67 18.70 -32.20 -2.62
N ASN A 68 20.02 -32.36 -2.69
CA ASN A 68 20.67 -33.66 -2.89
C ASN A 68 20.59 -34.54 -1.64
N LYS A 69 20.80 -33.95 -0.46
CA LYS A 69 20.79 -34.65 0.84
C LYS A 69 19.40 -34.67 1.51
N GLU A 70 18.43 -33.96 0.94
CA GLU A 70 17.07 -33.78 1.46
C GLU A 70 16.99 -33.26 2.92
N ALA A 71 17.94 -32.41 3.33
CA ALA A 71 18.04 -31.89 4.70
C ALA A 71 18.22 -30.36 4.75
N PHE A 72 17.70 -29.73 5.80
CA PHE A 72 18.00 -28.33 6.11
C PHE A 72 19.45 -28.19 6.56
N LEU A 73 20.15 -27.19 6.00
CA LEU A 73 21.51 -26.82 6.42
C LEU A 73 21.49 -25.68 7.44
N TYR A 74 20.53 -24.76 7.33
CA TYR A 74 20.40 -23.61 8.22
C TYR A 74 18.96 -23.07 8.24
N GLN A 75 18.52 -22.61 9.40
CA GLN A 75 17.23 -21.96 9.61
C GLN A 75 17.38 -20.86 10.67
N HIS A 76 16.93 -19.65 10.35
CA HIS A 76 16.90 -18.51 11.27
C HIS A 76 15.59 -17.75 11.06
N GLU A 77 14.77 -17.63 12.10
CA GLU A 77 13.39 -17.10 12.02
C GLU A 77 12.59 -17.66 10.82
N ALA A 78 12.87 -18.92 10.42
CA ALA A 78 12.44 -19.48 9.14
C ALA A 78 10.92 -19.74 9.05
N ASP A 79 10.23 -19.70 10.19
CA ASP A 79 8.79 -19.82 10.31
C ASP A 79 8.10 -18.48 10.64
N LYS A 80 8.82 -17.35 10.70
CA LYS A 80 8.19 -16.04 10.85
C LYS A 80 7.68 -15.50 9.51
N ASN A 81 6.62 -14.70 9.55
CA ASN A 81 5.99 -14.13 8.35
C ASN A 81 6.65 -12.81 7.95
N PHE A 82 7.17 -12.78 6.72
CA PHE A 82 7.78 -11.60 6.10
C PHE A 82 6.92 -11.08 4.96
N ILE A 83 7.08 -9.78 4.69
CA ILE A 83 6.63 -9.18 3.43
C ILE A 83 7.64 -9.61 2.35
N PRO A 84 7.27 -10.39 1.33
CA PRO A 84 8.26 -11.00 0.43
C PRO A 84 8.71 -10.09 -0.72
N ALA A 85 8.00 -8.97 -0.97
CA ALA A 85 8.14 -8.20 -2.20
C ALA A 85 8.06 -9.11 -3.45
N SER A 86 8.84 -8.82 -4.50
CA SER A 86 8.81 -9.56 -5.77
C SER A 86 9.17 -11.05 -5.72
N ASN A 87 9.51 -11.62 -4.56
CA ASN A 87 9.56 -13.07 -4.40
C ASN A 87 8.18 -13.73 -4.54
N MET A 88 7.07 -12.98 -4.39
CA MET A 88 5.73 -13.49 -4.69
C MET A 88 5.58 -13.96 -6.15
N LYS A 89 6.38 -13.41 -7.07
CA LYS A 89 6.39 -13.81 -8.49
C LYS A 89 6.75 -15.27 -8.70
N LEU A 90 7.51 -15.88 -7.77
CA LEU A 90 7.81 -17.30 -7.81
C LEU A 90 6.54 -18.16 -7.62
N PHE A 91 5.60 -17.70 -6.79
CA PHE A 91 4.34 -18.40 -6.54
C PHE A 91 3.45 -18.37 -7.78
N ILE A 92 3.27 -17.19 -8.39
CA ILE A 92 2.46 -17.06 -9.60
C ILE A 92 3.14 -17.74 -10.81
N ALA A 93 4.46 -17.69 -10.94
CA ALA A 93 5.18 -18.39 -12.02
C ALA A 93 4.98 -19.90 -11.93
N ALA A 94 5.14 -20.50 -10.73
CA ALA A 94 4.91 -21.91 -10.53
C ALA A 94 3.44 -22.31 -10.78
N ALA A 95 2.49 -21.52 -10.26
CA ALA A 95 1.07 -21.78 -10.46
C ALA A 95 0.64 -21.65 -11.93
N ALA A 96 1.14 -20.65 -12.66
CA ALA A 96 0.86 -20.48 -14.07
C ALA A 96 1.42 -21.63 -14.91
N LEU A 97 2.66 -22.06 -14.64
CA LEU A 97 3.25 -23.22 -15.33
C LEU A 97 2.51 -24.52 -15.03
N GLU A 98 2.09 -24.74 -13.78
CA GLU A 98 1.33 -25.93 -13.38
C GLU A 98 -0.04 -26.00 -14.08
N GLU A 99 -0.76 -24.89 -14.12
CA GLU A 99 -2.16 -24.87 -14.54
C GLU A 99 -2.36 -24.62 -16.04
N LEU A 100 -1.47 -23.86 -16.67
CA LEU A 100 -1.58 -23.45 -18.07
C LEU A 100 -0.62 -24.23 -18.98
N GLY A 101 0.52 -24.66 -18.45
CA GLY A 101 1.61 -25.28 -19.22
C GLY A 101 2.53 -24.24 -19.90
N ALA A 102 3.76 -24.66 -20.19
CA ALA A 102 4.81 -23.79 -20.73
C ALA A 102 4.46 -23.20 -22.12
N ASP A 103 3.68 -23.92 -22.93
CA ASP A 103 3.31 -23.53 -24.29
C ASP A 103 2.03 -22.69 -24.36
N TYR A 104 1.43 -22.33 -23.22
CA TYR A 104 0.21 -21.53 -23.19
C TYR A 104 0.43 -20.17 -23.88
N GLN A 105 -0.47 -19.81 -24.79
CA GLN A 105 -0.49 -18.52 -25.47
C GLN A 105 -1.79 -17.79 -25.13
N PHE A 106 -1.67 -16.52 -24.79
CA PHE A 106 -2.81 -15.63 -24.64
C PHE A 106 -3.36 -15.29 -26.01
N LYS A 107 -4.65 -14.95 -26.07
CA LYS A 107 -5.29 -14.56 -27.32
C LYS A 107 -5.93 -13.18 -27.23
N THR A 108 -5.92 -12.49 -28.36
CA THR A 108 -6.66 -11.25 -28.58
C THR A 108 -7.44 -11.37 -29.88
N GLU A 109 -8.74 -11.11 -29.82
CA GLU A 109 -9.66 -11.45 -30.91
C GLU A 109 -10.42 -10.22 -31.40
N ILE A 110 -10.55 -10.10 -32.73
CA ILE A 110 -11.33 -9.06 -33.39
C ILE A 110 -12.65 -9.65 -33.86
N TYR A 111 -13.77 -9.05 -33.47
CA TYR A 111 -15.11 -9.45 -33.86
C TYR A 111 -15.82 -8.37 -34.65
N THR A 112 -16.89 -8.77 -35.34
CA THR A 112 -17.87 -7.84 -35.89
C THR A 112 -19.29 -8.38 -35.76
N ASP A 113 -20.27 -7.48 -35.69
CA ASP A 113 -21.70 -7.79 -35.84
C ASP A 113 -22.23 -7.45 -37.25
N GLY A 114 -21.35 -7.00 -38.14
CA GLY A 114 -21.64 -6.55 -39.49
C GLY A 114 -21.27 -7.54 -40.59
N LYS A 115 -21.41 -7.07 -41.84
CA LYS A 115 -20.96 -7.78 -43.05
C LYS A 115 -20.08 -6.88 -43.90
N VAL A 116 -19.07 -7.48 -44.53
CA VAL A 116 -18.20 -6.79 -45.49
C VAL A 116 -18.91 -6.75 -46.85
N GLU A 117 -19.13 -5.56 -47.38
CA GLU A 117 -19.69 -5.34 -48.71
C GLU A 117 -18.66 -5.62 -49.81
N GLN A 118 -19.12 -5.73 -51.06
CA GLN A 118 -18.22 -5.99 -52.22
C GLN A 118 -17.16 -4.89 -52.44
N ASN A 119 -17.44 -3.66 -51.98
CA ASN A 119 -16.51 -2.53 -52.02
C ASN A 119 -15.45 -2.56 -50.89
N GLY A 120 -15.48 -3.59 -50.03
CA GLY A 120 -14.57 -3.76 -48.89
C GLY A 120 -14.97 -3.00 -47.62
N VAL A 121 -16.13 -2.33 -47.60
CA VAL A 121 -16.62 -1.62 -46.41
C VAL A 121 -17.38 -2.58 -45.50
N LEU A 122 -16.97 -2.69 -44.25
CA LEU A 122 -17.69 -3.38 -43.19
C LEU A 122 -18.87 -2.51 -42.72
N GLN A 123 -20.10 -2.99 -42.90
CA GLN A 123 -21.31 -2.38 -42.36
C GLN A 123 -21.63 -2.99 -40.99
N GLY A 124 -21.08 -2.39 -39.93
CA GLY A 124 -21.26 -2.85 -38.55
C GLY A 124 -20.06 -2.51 -37.67
N ASP A 125 -20.19 -2.86 -36.40
CA ASP A 125 -19.20 -2.53 -35.38
C ASP A 125 -18.01 -3.50 -35.43
N VAL A 126 -16.86 -3.03 -34.95
CA VAL A 126 -15.68 -3.86 -34.66
C VAL A 126 -15.48 -3.91 -33.16
N ILE A 127 -15.26 -5.10 -32.61
CA ILE A 127 -15.04 -5.29 -31.17
C ILE A 127 -13.69 -5.96 -30.97
N ILE A 128 -12.77 -5.30 -30.26
CA ILE A 128 -11.50 -5.88 -29.81
C ILE A 128 -11.73 -6.53 -28.45
N LYS A 129 -11.55 -7.85 -28.35
CA LYS A 129 -11.68 -8.56 -27.08
C LYS A 129 -10.33 -9.05 -26.59
N GLY A 130 -9.95 -8.59 -25.41
CA GLY A 130 -8.75 -9.04 -24.73
C GLY A 130 -9.06 -10.19 -23.77
N TYR A 131 -8.19 -11.19 -23.75
CA TYR A 131 -8.24 -12.32 -22.80
C TYR A 131 -7.04 -12.32 -21.85
N GLY A 132 -6.53 -11.14 -21.50
CA GLY A 132 -5.45 -10.97 -20.56
C GLY A 132 -4.05 -11.13 -21.16
N ASP A 133 -3.86 -10.88 -22.46
CA ASP A 133 -2.53 -10.87 -23.08
C ASP A 133 -1.67 -9.73 -22.52
N PRO A 134 -0.56 -10.02 -21.82
CA PRO A 134 0.30 -9.00 -21.25
C PRO A 134 1.38 -8.48 -22.22
N THR A 135 1.48 -9.07 -23.43
CA THR A 135 2.61 -8.86 -24.35
C THR A 135 2.33 -7.91 -25.50
N LEU A 136 1.06 -7.55 -25.73
CA LEU A 136 0.62 -6.75 -26.86
C LEU A 136 1.40 -5.44 -27.02
N GLN A 137 1.85 -5.20 -28.24
CA GLN A 137 2.51 -3.99 -28.72
C GLN A 137 1.79 -3.39 -29.92
N THR A 138 2.14 -2.16 -30.26
CA THR A 138 1.60 -1.48 -31.46
C THR A 138 1.91 -2.26 -32.74
N THR A 139 3.05 -2.94 -32.82
CA THR A 139 3.42 -3.82 -33.95
C THR A 139 2.41 -4.96 -34.17
N ASP A 140 1.86 -5.52 -33.09
CA ASP A 140 0.86 -6.58 -33.18
C ASP A 140 -0.46 -6.03 -33.73
N PHE A 141 -0.83 -4.81 -33.36
CA PHE A 141 -2.01 -4.14 -33.91
C PHE A 141 -1.86 -3.75 -35.38
N HIS A 142 -0.65 -3.36 -35.82
CA HIS A 142 -0.36 -3.18 -37.25
C HIS A 142 -0.55 -4.49 -38.02
N GLN A 143 -0.08 -5.61 -37.47
CA GLN A 143 -0.29 -6.93 -38.06
C GLN A 143 -1.79 -7.29 -38.12
N ILE A 144 -2.54 -7.10 -37.02
CA ILE A 144 -3.98 -7.35 -36.97
C ILE A 144 -4.71 -6.51 -38.03
N ALA A 145 -4.39 -5.23 -38.17
CA ALA A 145 -4.97 -4.35 -39.18
C ALA A 145 -4.64 -4.82 -40.61
N SER A 146 -3.41 -5.27 -40.86
CA SER A 146 -3.01 -5.89 -42.14
C SER A 146 -3.81 -7.15 -42.44
N GLU A 147 -4.05 -8.01 -41.44
CA GLU A 147 -4.87 -9.23 -41.60
C GLU A 147 -6.35 -8.91 -41.89
N LEU A 148 -6.91 -7.86 -41.27
CA LEU A 148 -8.26 -7.38 -41.61
C LEU A 148 -8.32 -6.93 -43.07
N LYS A 149 -7.30 -6.21 -43.55
CA LYS A 149 -7.20 -5.78 -44.94
C LYS A 149 -7.09 -6.95 -45.92
N GLN A 150 -6.31 -7.98 -45.56
CA GLN A 150 -6.21 -9.23 -46.34
C GLN A 150 -7.54 -9.98 -46.42
N LYS A 151 -8.43 -9.80 -45.43
CA LYS A 151 -9.81 -10.31 -45.45
C LYS A 151 -10.77 -9.43 -46.27
N GLY A 152 -10.26 -8.44 -46.99
CA GLY A 152 -11.01 -7.56 -47.87
C GLY A 152 -11.61 -6.33 -47.18
N ILE A 153 -11.29 -6.08 -45.90
CA ILE A 153 -11.80 -4.92 -45.18
C ILE A 153 -10.92 -3.71 -45.48
N THR A 154 -11.44 -2.77 -46.25
CA THR A 154 -10.79 -1.49 -46.61
C THR A 154 -11.45 -0.29 -45.94
N GLY A 155 -12.63 -0.48 -45.35
CA GLY A 155 -13.30 0.54 -44.54
C GLY A 155 -14.24 -0.06 -43.51
N ILE A 156 -14.57 0.71 -42.48
CA ILE A 156 -15.50 0.37 -41.41
C ILE A 156 -16.53 1.50 -41.28
N HIS A 157 -17.79 1.17 -41.50
CA HIS A 157 -18.94 2.03 -41.25
C HIS A 157 -19.69 1.50 -40.02
N GLY A 158 -19.14 1.83 -38.86
CA GLY A 158 -19.58 1.38 -37.55
C GLY A 158 -18.63 1.89 -36.47
N GLN A 159 -18.83 1.45 -35.23
CA GLN A 159 -18.02 1.88 -34.10
C GLN A 159 -16.96 0.84 -33.72
N VAL A 160 -15.83 1.32 -33.19
CA VAL A 160 -14.84 0.46 -32.55
C VAL A 160 -15.16 0.38 -31.06
N TYR A 161 -15.39 -0.85 -30.59
CA TYR A 161 -15.58 -1.18 -29.20
C TYR A 161 -14.41 -1.97 -28.66
N VAL A 162 -14.21 -1.86 -27.35
CA VAL A 162 -13.27 -2.69 -26.60
C VAL A 162 -14.02 -3.54 -25.58
N ASP A 163 -13.57 -4.77 -25.42
CA ASP A 163 -14.09 -5.74 -24.48
C ASP A 163 -12.97 -6.25 -23.58
N GLU A 164 -12.93 -5.73 -22.36
CA GLU A 164 -12.02 -6.16 -21.30
C GLU A 164 -12.69 -7.08 -20.27
N SER A 165 -13.93 -7.52 -20.52
CA SER A 165 -14.79 -8.21 -19.54
C SER A 165 -14.31 -9.60 -19.13
N TYR A 166 -13.17 -10.05 -19.66
CA TYR A 166 -12.49 -11.25 -19.19
C TYR A 166 -12.00 -11.10 -17.73
N PHE A 167 -11.65 -9.88 -17.33
CA PHE A 167 -11.33 -9.51 -15.96
C PHE A 167 -12.44 -8.65 -15.34
N ASP A 168 -12.44 -8.55 -14.02
CA ASP A 168 -13.29 -7.60 -13.29
C ASP A 168 -12.87 -6.13 -13.48
N ASP A 169 -13.72 -5.21 -13.05
CA ASP A 169 -13.52 -3.76 -13.21
C ASP A 169 -12.68 -3.13 -12.10
N ILE A 170 -12.08 -3.94 -11.21
CA ILE A 170 -11.09 -3.49 -10.23
C ILE A 170 -9.73 -3.49 -10.94
N ARG A 171 -9.08 -2.35 -11.12
CA ARG A 171 -7.87 -2.28 -11.96
C ARG A 171 -6.56 -2.08 -11.21
N LEU A 172 -6.61 -1.73 -9.94
CA LEU A 172 -5.42 -1.61 -9.09
C LEU A 172 -5.41 -2.74 -8.07
N GLY A 173 -4.22 -3.27 -7.76
CA GLY A 173 -4.08 -4.39 -6.85
C GLY A 173 -4.49 -4.04 -5.41
N PRO A 174 -4.94 -5.02 -4.61
CA PRO A 174 -5.39 -4.76 -3.24
C PRO A 174 -4.30 -4.12 -2.38
N ALA A 175 -4.65 -3.04 -1.70
CA ALA A 175 -3.77 -2.24 -0.88
C ALA A 175 -2.50 -1.69 -1.58
N TRP A 176 -2.54 -1.49 -2.90
CA TRP A 176 -1.53 -0.70 -3.60
C TRP A 176 -1.65 0.78 -3.27
N MET A 177 -0.55 1.50 -3.39
CA MET A 177 -0.42 2.86 -2.90
C MET A 177 -0.80 3.84 -4.00
N TRP A 178 -1.63 4.84 -3.67
CA TRP A 178 -2.16 5.77 -4.67
C TRP A 178 -1.05 6.61 -5.33
N ASP A 179 0.01 6.91 -4.58
CA ASP A 179 1.15 7.72 -5.00
C ASP A 179 2.14 6.96 -5.89
N ASP A 180 2.00 5.63 -6.01
CA ASP A 180 2.71 4.81 -6.97
C ASP A 180 2.01 4.76 -8.35
N GLU A 181 0.75 5.20 -8.44
CA GLU A 181 -0.12 4.98 -9.59
C GLU A 181 0.38 5.60 -10.90
N VAL A 182 1.23 6.62 -10.86
CA VAL A 182 1.79 7.26 -12.07
C VAL A 182 2.82 6.35 -12.75
N TYR A 183 3.46 5.44 -12.02
CA TYR A 183 4.58 4.64 -12.50
C TYR A 183 4.14 3.28 -13.07
N ALA A 184 4.84 2.83 -14.12
CA ALA A 184 4.50 1.59 -14.83
C ALA A 184 4.43 0.32 -13.95
N TYR A 185 5.16 0.26 -12.84
CA TYR A 185 5.10 -0.88 -11.92
C TYR A 185 3.78 -0.98 -11.14
N SER A 186 2.94 0.06 -11.18
CA SER A 186 1.60 0.14 -10.59
C SER A 186 0.52 0.36 -11.66
N ALA A 187 0.80 -0.02 -12.92
CA ALA A 187 -0.13 0.13 -14.02
C ALA A 187 -1.46 -0.60 -13.77
N GLN A 188 -2.55 0.00 -14.24
CA GLN A 188 -3.88 -0.60 -14.14
C GLN A 188 -3.97 -1.89 -14.95
N ILE A 189 -4.60 -2.91 -14.36
CA ILE A 189 -4.76 -4.25 -14.93
C ILE A 189 -6.11 -4.35 -15.64
N SER A 190 -6.08 -4.72 -16.92
CA SER A 190 -7.27 -4.88 -17.76
C SER A 190 -7.17 -6.14 -18.62
N GLY A 191 -8.32 -6.72 -18.96
CA GLY A 191 -8.38 -7.86 -19.88
C GLY A 191 -7.85 -7.54 -21.29
N LEU A 192 -7.84 -6.26 -21.68
CA LEU A 192 -7.25 -5.76 -22.92
C LEU A 192 -6.20 -4.69 -22.60
N SER A 193 -4.96 -4.97 -22.97
CA SER A 193 -3.81 -4.16 -22.58
C SER A 193 -2.87 -3.91 -23.76
N LEU A 194 -2.07 -2.85 -23.70
CA LEU A 194 -1.10 -2.48 -24.73
C LEU A 194 0.12 -1.84 -24.06
N HIS A 195 1.34 -2.27 -24.43
CA HIS A 195 2.59 -1.76 -23.86
C HIS A 195 2.58 -1.75 -22.32
N LYS A 196 2.08 -2.84 -21.73
CA LYS A 196 1.91 -3.01 -20.28
C LYS A 196 1.10 -1.89 -19.62
N ASN A 197 0.18 -1.28 -20.38
CA ASN A 197 -0.62 -0.13 -19.97
C ASN A 197 0.23 1.05 -19.51
N SER A 198 1.30 1.31 -20.25
CA SER A 198 2.24 2.40 -20.02
C SER A 198 2.65 3.08 -21.32
N MET A 199 3.16 4.31 -21.20
CA MET A 199 3.69 5.12 -22.30
C MET A 199 5.03 5.74 -21.86
N GLU A 200 5.95 5.92 -22.79
CA GLU A 200 7.20 6.63 -22.51
C GLU A 200 6.94 8.14 -22.54
N LEU A 201 7.13 8.81 -21.41
CA LEU A 201 7.21 10.26 -21.27
C LEU A 201 8.67 10.70 -21.45
N VAL A 202 8.90 11.67 -22.33
CA VAL A 202 10.23 12.25 -22.56
C VAL A 202 10.17 13.77 -22.37
N ILE A 203 11.03 14.31 -21.51
CA ILE A 203 11.17 15.75 -21.25
C ILE A 203 12.58 16.18 -21.69
N THR A 204 12.64 17.04 -22.69
CA THR A 204 13.89 17.51 -23.30
C THR A 204 14.11 19.00 -22.98
N PRO A 205 15.30 19.40 -22.49
CA PRO A 205 15.58 20.81 -22.22
C PRO A 205 15.46 21.66 -23.49
N ALA A 206 15.03 22.91 -23.32
CA ALA A 206 15.09 23.89 -24.40
C ALA A 206 16.52 24.33 -24.67
N LYS A 207 16.76 24.92 -25.85
CA LYS A 207 18.08 25.48 -26.19
C LYS A 207 18.46 26.70 -25.34
N GLU A 208 17.47 27.47 -24.89
CA GLU A 208 17.66 28.70 -24.12
C GLU A 208 17.22 28.53 -22.66
N VAL A 209 18.02 29.06 -21.74
CA VAL A 209 17.71 29.12 -20.30
C VAL A 209 16.46 29.98 -20.07
N GLY A 210 15.60 29.56 -19.14
CA GLY A 210 14.33 30.20 -18.81
C GLY A 210 13.17 29.84 -19.74
N LYS A 211 13.41 29.08 -20.83
CA LYS A 211 12.36 28.58 -21.71
C LYS A 211 11.78 27.24 -21.22
N PRO A 212 10.50 26.94 -21.49
CA PRO A 212 9.88 25.68 -21.09
C PRO A 212 10.53 24.49 -21.81
N ALA A 213 10.68 23.37 -21.11
CA ALA A 213 11.13 22.11 -21.69
C ALA A 213 10.09 21.56 -22.68
N THR A 214 10.54 20.81 -23.70
CA THR A 214 9.63 20.11 -24.62
C THR A 214 9.24 18.77 -24.02
N VAL A 215 7.95 18.43 -24.08
CA VAL A 215 7.41 17.18 -23.56
C VAL A 215 6.76 16.38 -24.67
N SER A 216 7.03 15.08 -24.74
CA SER A 216 6.40 14.13 -25.66
C SER A 216 6.03 12.83 -24.97
N ILE A 217 4.95 12.20 -25.42
CA ILE A 217 4.55 10.85 -25.00
C ILE A 217 4.55 9.91 -26.20
N THR A 218 4.96 8.66 -25.99
CA THR A 218 4.98 7.61 -27.03
C THR A 218 4.26 6.35 -26.53
N PRO A 219 3.29 5.78 -27.28
CA PRO A 219 2.70 6.30 -28.53
C PRO A 219 1.99 7.65 -28.40
N ILE A 220 2.05 8.48 -29.44
CA ILE A 220 1.33 9.77 -29.49
C ILE A 220 -0.18 9.49 -29.47
N ASN A 221 -0.91 10.18 -28.60
CA ASN A 221 -2.36 10.00 -28.45
C ASN A 221 -3.02 11.25 -27.83
N GLU A 222 -4.35 11.33 -27.96
CA GLU A 222 -5.19 12.37 -27.34
C GLU A 222 -5.85 11.90 -26.03
N TYR A 223 -5.66 10.63 -25.66
CA TYR A 223 -6.31 10.01 -24.50
C TYR A 223 -5.73 10.51 -23.17
N VAL A 224 -4.43 10.87 -23.15
CA VAL A 224 -3.75 11.44 -21.98
C VAL A 224 -3.37 12.90 -22.22
N LYS A 225 -3.86 13.77 -21.34
CA LYS A 225 -3.55 15.20 -21.35
C LYS A 225 -2.27 15.47 -20.58
N VAL A 226 -1.33 16.15 -21.22
CA VAL A 226 -0.02 16.51 -20.64
C VAL A 226 0.00 18.00 -20.30
N ILE A 227 0.30 18.34 -19.04
CA ILE A 227 0.43 19.72 -18.55
C ILE A 227 1.80 19.88 -17.92
N SER A 228 2.66 20.70 -18.52
CA SER A 228 4.02 20.92 -18.04
C SER A 228 4.28 22.38 -17.72
N SER A 229 4.89 22.62 -16.55
CA SER A 229 5.51 23.89 -16.16
C SER A 229 7.02 23.75 -15.97
N VAL A 230 7.63 22.68 -16.51
CA VAL A 230 9.07 22.44 -16.39
C VAL A 230 9.85 23.49 -17.16
N THR A 231 10.78 24.15 -16.48
CA THR A 231 11.62 25.20 -17.05
C THR A 231 13.06 24.74 -17.26
N THR A 232 13.69 25.21 -18.34
CA THR A 232 15.10 24.94 -18.60
C THR A 232 15.97 25.89 -17.79
N THR A 233 16.97 25.37 -17.08
CA THR A 233 17.88 26.16 -16.25
C THR A 233 19.33 26.03 -16.74
N ASP A 234 20.19 26.93 -16.26
CA ASP A 234 21.65 26.86 -16.52
C ASP A 234 22.35 25.84 -15.59
N SER A 235 21.61 25.19 -14.69
CA SER A 235 22.14 24.13 -13.84
C SER A 235 22.40 22.85 -14.65
N ARG A 236 23.14 21.91 -14.09
CA ARG A 236 23.23 20.53 -14.62
C ARG A 236 22.23 19.58 -13.98
N GLU A 237 21.49 20.05 -12.99
CA GLU A 237 20.56 19.24 -12.22
C GLU A 237 19.23 19.10 -12.95
N THR A 238 18.59 17.96 -12.74
CA THR A 238 17.21 17.73 -13.16
C THR A 238 16.40 17.50 -11.90
N GLN A 239 15.40 18.34 -11.67
CA GLN A 239 14.48 18.24 -10.55
C GLN A 239 13.07 18.32 -11.15
N ILE A 240 12.52 17.17 -11.52
CA ILE A 240 11.19 17.08 -12.13
C ILE A 240 10.33 16.20 -11.24
N THR A 241 9.11 16.67 -10.96
CA THR A 241 8.04 15.85 -10.38
C THR A 241 7.04 15.55 -11.48
N VAL A 242 6.63 14.29 -11.58
CA VAL A 242 5.56 13.82 -12.48
C VAL A 242 4.42 13.29 -11.61
N GLU A 243 3.26 13.92 -11.71
CA GLU A 243 2.03 13.53 -11.02
C GLU A 243 0.99 13.10 -12.05
N ARG A 244 0.15 12.13 -11.71
CA ARG A 244 -1.07 11.82 -12.46
C ARG A 244 -2.28 12.09 -11.57
N THR A 245 -3.20 12.93 -12.04
CA THR A 245 -4.40 13.24 -11.26
C THR A 245 -5.21 11.95 -11.05
N ILE A 246 -5.52 11.61 -9.80
CA ILE A 246 -6.22 10.37 -9.43
C ILE A 246 -7.56 10.29 -10.16
N GLY A 247 -7.86 9.16 -10.79
CA GLY A 247 -9.10 8.97 -11.54
C GLY A 247 -9.19 9.71 -12.87
N HIS A 248 -8.11 10.36 -13.31
CA HIS A 248 -8.06 11.09 -14.56
C HIS A 248 -6.81 10.77 -15.38
N ASN A 249 -6.91 10.98 -16.69
CA ASN A 249 -5.80 10.86 -17.64
C ASN A 249 -5.12 12.21 -17.86
N GLN A 250 -4.64 12.81 -16.78
CA GLN A 250 -3.97 14.09 -16.77
C GLN A 250 -2.62 13.96 -16.07
N LEU A 251 -1.54 14.18 -16.81
CA LEU A 251 -0.17 14.22 -16.30
C LEU A 251 0.22 15.68 -16.02
N ILE A 252 0.73 15.93 -14.82
CA ILE A 252 1.18 17.25 -14.37
C ILE A 252 2.68 17.14 -14.07
N MET A 253 3.48 17.96 -14.75
CA MET A 253 4.93 18.00 -14.57
C MET A 253 5.36 19.38 -14.07
N LYS A 254 6.17 19.39 -13.01
CA LYS A 254 6.70 20.61 -12.39
C LYS A 254 8.20 20.49 -12.19
N GLY A 255 8.88 21.64 -12.10
CA GLY A 255 10.29 21.71 -11.71
C GLY A 255 11.19 22.26 -12.82
N SER A 256 12.42 21.75 -12.89
CA SER A 256 13.44 22.25 -13.79
C SER A 256 14.35 21.17 -14.37
N ILE A 257 14.90 21.45 -15.54
CA ILE A 257 15.89 20.61 -16.22
C ILE A 257 17.05 21.47 -16.69
N GLY A 258 18.28 21.03 -16.45
CA GLY A 258 19.47 21.69 -16.95
C GLY A 258 19.56 21.69 -18.47
N ARG A 259 20.02 22.79 -19.09
CA ARG A 259 20.12 22.90 -20.56
C ARG A 259 20.98 21.80 -21.21
N ASP A 260 22.00 21.35 -20.48
CA ASP A 260 22.99 20.36 -20.90
C ASP A 260 22.68 18.95 -20.32
N ALA A 261 21.53 18.80 -19.64
CA ALA A 261 21.10 17.51 -19.10
C ALA A 261 20.60 16.59 -20.22
N ILE A 262 20.79 15.28 -20.02
CA ILE A 262 20.15 14.28 -20.88
C ILE A 262 18.62 14.37 -20.74
N PRO A 263 17.84 14.04 -21.79
CA PRO A 263 16.38 14.01 -21.67
C PRO A 263 15.92 13.13 -20.51
N TYR A 264 15.02 13.66 -19.68
CA TYR A 264 14.38 12.88 -18.64
C TYR A 264 13.35 11.95 -19.28
N LYS A 265 13.38 10.68 -18.88
CA LYS A 265 12.49 9.63 -19.40
C LYS A 265 11.80 8.92 -18.26
N GLU A 266 10.50 8.70 -18.38
CA GLU A 266 9.71 7.96 -17.40
C GLU A 266 8.62 7.14 -18.10
N ASN A 267 8.34 5.93 -17.62
CA ASN A 267 7.21 5.16 -18.12
C ASN A 267 5.99 5.42 -17.24
N VAL A 268 5.02 6.14 -17.82
CA VAL A 268 3.82 6.62 -17.13
C VAL A 268 2.58 5.84 -17.52
N THR A 269 1.64 5.73 -16.60
CA THR A 269 0.40 4.94 -16.75
C THR A 269 -0.81 5.80 -17.14
N MET A 270 -1.95 5.14 -17.33
CA MET A 270 -3.24 5.76 -17.58
C MET A 270 -4.39 5.03 -16.86
N GLU A 271 -5.50 5.74 -16.67
CA GLU A 271 -6.81 5.21 -16.33
C GLU A 271 -7.45 4.48 -17.49
N ASP A 272 -8.22 3.42 -17.20
CA ASP A 272 -9.04 2.69 -18.16
C ASP A 272 -8.28 2.27 -19.45
N PRO A 273 -7.16 1.52 -19.31
CA PRO A 273 -6.26 1.22 -20.43
C PRO A 273 -6.91 0.52 -21.62
N ALA A 274 -8.01 -0.23 -21.44
CA ALA A 274 -8.76 -0.79 -22.57
C ALA A 274 -9.26 0.28 -23.55
N LEU A 275 -9.70 1.44 -23.07
CA LEU A 275 -10.12 2.55 -23.95
C LEU A 275 -8.92 3.14 -24.68
N TYR A 276 -7.79 3.28 -23.99
CA TYR A 276 -6.52 3.67 -24.61
C TYR A 276 -6.14 2.73 -25.76
N VAL A 277 -6.24 1.41 -25.55
CA VAL A 277 -5.96 0.41 -26.61
C VAL A 277 -6.83 0.67 -27.84
N GLY A 278 -8.13 0.91 -27.66
CA GLY A 278 -9.03 1.16 -28.78
C GLY A 278 -8.70 2.45 -29.54
N GLU A 279 -8.32 3.53 -28.85
CA GLU A 279 -7.95 4.81 -29.48
C GLU A 279 -6.66 4.67 -30.32
N ILE A 280 -5.68 3.93 -29.79
CA ILE A 280 -4.47 3.57 -30.55
C ILE A 280 -4.81 2.68 -31.74
N PHE A 281 -5.68 1.68 -31.55
CA PHE A 281 -6.10 0.80 -32.64
C PHE A 281 -6.83 1.55 -33.76
N GLN A 282 -7.72 2.50 -33.44
CA GLN A 282 -8.33 3.37 -34.45
C GLN A 282 -7.27 4.13 -35.26
N SER A 283 -6.26 4.67 -34.59
CA SER A 283 -5.16 5.39 -35.25
C SER A 283 -4.34 4.48 -36.17
N ILE A 284 -4.11 3.22 -35.75
CA ILE A 284 -3.42 2.20 -36.55
C ILE A 284 -4.26 1.75 -37.75
N LEU A 285 -5.57 1.52 -37.59
CA LEU A 285 -6.46 1.19 -38.71
C LEU A 285 -6.37 2.25 -39.81
N GLN A 286 -6.40 3.52 -39.43
CA GLN A 286 -6.29 4.64 -40.38
C GLN A 286 -4.92 4.68 -41.06
N SER A 287 -3.82 4.46 -40.32
CA SER A 287 -2.47 4.46 -40.90
C SER A 287 -2.20 3.27 -41.83
N GLU A 288 -2.85 2.13 -41.60
CA GLU A 288 -2.83 0.95 -42.49
C GLU A 288 -3.80 1.08 -43.69
N GLY A 289 -4.53 2.20 -43.78
CA GLY A 289 -5.42 2.52 -44.89
C GLY A 289 -6.80 1.86 -44.80
N ILE A 290 -7.26 1.49 -43.60
CA ILE A 290 -8.65 1.12 -43.33
C ILE A 290 -9.42 2.38 -42.94
N LEU A 291 -10.33 2.84 -43.81
CA LEU A 291 -11.10 4.06 -43.59
C LEU A 291 -12.16 3.87 -42.49
N LEU A 292 -12.19 4.75 -41.49
CA LEU A 292 -13.30 4.85 -40.54
C LEU A 292 -14.31 5.88 -41.08
N VAL A 293 -15.42 5.40 -41.65
CA VAL A 293 -16.38 6.23 -42.43
C VAL A 293 -17.03 7.33 -41.58
N ASP A 294 -17.26 7.06 -40.29
CA ASP A 294 -17.72 8.02 -39.28
C ASP A 294 -16.97 7.77 -37.96
N LYS A 295 -15.72 8.22 -37.86
CA LYS A 295 -14.89 8.00 -36.65
C LYS A 295 -15.62 8.53 -35.40
N LYS A 296 -15.93 7.63 -34.47
CA LYS A 296 -16.54 7.90 -33.14
C LYS A 296 -15.54 7.58 -32.04
N SER A 297 -15.72 8.18 -30.86
CA SER A 297 -14.95 7.80 -29.67
C SER A 297 -15.15 6.33 -29.33
N VAL A 298 -14.10 5.69 -28.84
CA VAL A 298 -14.15 4.28 -28.45
C VAL A 298 -15.03 4.10 -27.22
N GLN A 299 -15.78 3.01 -27.18
CA GLN A 299 -16.66 2.64 -26.06
C GLN A 299 -16.42 1.20 -25.62
N LYS A 300 -16.86 0.85 -24.41
CA LYS A 300 -16.81 -0.53 -23.91
C LYS A 300 -18.08 -1.29 -24.29
N LYS A 301 -17.95 -2.53 -24.76
CA LYS A 301 -19.09 -3.42 -25.07
C LYS A 301 -18.68 -4.87 -24.80
N SER A 302 -19.34 -5.53 -23.87
CA SER A 302 -19.12 -6.95 -23.62
C SER A 302 -19.67 -7.77 -24.79
N LEU A 303 -18.80 -8.58 -25.39
CA LEU A 303 -19.21 -9.53 -26.42
C LEU A 303 -20.00 -10.67 -25.78
N VAL A 304 -21.23 -10.90 -26.25
CA VAL A 304 -22.08 -12.01 -25.80
C VAL A 304 -21.76 -13.29 -26.59
N LYS A 305 -21.64 -13.18 -27.91
CA LYS A 305 -21.33 -14.29 -28.84
C LYS A 305 -20.76 -13.72 -30.14
N GLY A 306 -19.83 -14.44 -30.76
CA GLY A 306 -19.31 -14.10 -32.09
C GLY A 306 -18.30 -15.14 -32.57
N THR A 307 -17.95 -15.09 -33.86
CA THR A 307 -16.78 -15.80 -34.41
C THR A 307 -15.73 -14.74 -34.74
N PRO A 308 -14.46 -14.91 -34.32
CA PRO A 308 -13.44 -13.90 -34.57
C PRO A 308 -13.12 -13.80 -36.06
N LEU A 309 -12.95 -12.56 -36.54
CA LEU A 309 -12.38 -12.26 -37.84
C LEU A 309 -10.88 -12.56 -37.85
N VAL A 310 -10.18 -12.14 -36.80
CA VAL A 310 -8.74 -12.27 -36.60
C VAL A 310 -8.50 -12.71 -35.14
N THR A 311 -7.56 -13.62 -34.95
CA THR A 311 -7.07 -14.04 -33.62
C THR A 311 -5.56 -13.87 -33.60
N HIS A 312 -5.08 -12.97 -32.74
CA HIS A 312 -3.67 -12.84 -32.41
C HIS A 312 -3.34 -13.74 -31.20
N TYR A 313 -2.17 -14.37 -31.23
CA TYR A 313 -1.64 -15.17 -30.13
C TYR A 313 -0.33 -14.57 -29.62
N SER A 314 -0.20 -14.44 -28.30
CA SER A 314 1.05 -14.02 -27.65
C SER A 314 2.16 -15.03 -27.89
N ARG A 315 3.41 -14.67 -27.56
CA ARG A 315 4.48 -15.65 -27.32
C ARG A 315 4.11 -16.63 -26.17
N PRO A 316 4.72 -17.83 -26.11
CA PRO A 316 4.38 -18.84 -25.11
C PRO A 316 4.72 -18.41 -23.67
N LEU A 317 4.02 -19.01 -22.69
CA LEU A 317 4.18 -18.71 -21.27
C LEU A 317 5.61 -18.86 -20.79
N SER A 318 6.37 -19.83 -21.31
CA SER A 318 7.79 -20.03 -21.00
C SER A 318 8.65 -18.80 -21.26
N GLU A 319 8.32 -17.99 -22.28
CA GLU A 319 9.01 -16.73 -22.57
C GLU A 319 8.48 -15.57 -21.72
N ILE A 320 7.17 -15.55 -21.47
CA ILE A 320 6.52 -14.54 -20.63
C ILE A 320 7.08 -14.56 -19.21
N ILE A 321 7.28 -15.75 -18.63
CA ILE A 321 7.83 -15.86 -17.27
C ILE A 321 9.30 -15.43 -17.18
N LEU A 322 10.05 -15.41 -18.30
CA LEU A 322 11.41 -14.86 -18.30
C LEU A 322 11.38 -13.38 -17.95
N GLU A 323 10.49 -12.61 -18.59
CA GLU A 323 10.34 -11.18 -18.31
C GLU A 323 9.75 -10.93 -16.92
N LEU A 324 8.75 -11.74 -16.51
CA LEU A 324 8.22 -11.73 -15.15
C LEU A 324 9.33 -11.81 -14.09
N ASN A 325 10.27 -12.74 -14.23
CA ASN A 325 11.24 -13.04 -13.19
C ASN A 325 12.59 -12.32 -13.37
N LYS A 326 13.13 -12.23 -14.59
CA LYS A 326 14.40 -11.57 -14.90
C LYS A 326 14.30 -10.05 -14.80
N ASP A 327 13.24 -9.48 -15.36
CA ASP A 327 12.98 -8.03 -15.32
C ASP A 327 12.13 -7.63 -14.11
N SER A 328 11.62 -8.62 -13.36
CA SER A 328 10.83 -8.42 -12.14
C SER A 328 9.52 -7.67 -12.38
N ASP A 329 8.86 -7.93 -13.51
CA ASP A 329 7.75 -7.13 -14.00
C ASP A 329 6.44 -7.41 -13.24
N ASN A 330 5.89 -6.37 -12.59
CA ASN A 330 4.64 -6.46 -11.81
C ASN A 330 3.42 -6.68 -12.71
N PHE A 331 3.41 -6.08 -13.90
CA PHE A 331 2.27 -6.12 -14.80
C PHE A 331 2.00 -7.57 -15.23
N TYR A 332 3.03 -8.29 -15.66
CA TYR A 332 2.90 -9.72 -15.99
C TYR A 332 2.40 -10.56 -14.82
N ALA A 333 2.86 -10.28 -13.60
CA ALA A 333 2.45 -11.03 -12.41
C ALA A 333 0.94 -10.91 -12.15
N GLU A 334 0.39 -9.70 -12.28
CA GLU A 334 -1.03 -9.47 -12.04
C GLU A 334 -1.91 -9.96 -13.19
N MET A 335 -1.47 -9.79 -14.43
CA MET A 335 -2.15 -10.34 -15.61
C MET A 335 -2.27 -11.86 -15.52
N LEU A 336 -1.20 -12.55 -15.11
CA LEU A 336 -1.22 -14.00 -14.86
C LEU A 336 -2.14 -14.37 -13.71
N THR A 337 -2.13 -13.60 -12.61
CA THR A 337 -2.98 -13.85 -11.44
C THR A 337 -4.46 -13.79 -11.82
N LYS A 338 -4.90 -12.74 -12.50
CA LYS A 338 -6.29 -12.63 -12.95
C LYS A 338 -6.63 -13.66 -14.03
N THR A 339 -5.69 -14.02 -14.91
CA THR A 339 -5.88 -15.08 -15.91
C THR A 339 -6.14 -16.43 -15.24
N LEU A 340 -5.36 -16.79 -14.23
CA LEU A 340 -5.61 -18.01 -13.45
C LEU A 340 -7.00 -17.98 -12.80
N GLY A 341 -7.41 -16.85 -12.24
CA GLY A 341 -8.77 -16.68 -11.71
C GLY A 341 -9.84 -16.93 -12.78
N ALA A 342 -9.67 -16.36 -13.98
CA ALA A 342 -10.60 -16.53 -15.08
C ALA A 342 -10.70 -17.99 -15.54
N ILE A 343 -9.56 -18.67 -15.70
CA ILE A 343 -9.49 -20.04 -16.21
C ILE A 343 -9.94 -21.06 -15.18
N LYS A 344 -9.47 -20.94 -13.92
CA LYS A 344 -9.69 -21.97 -12.89
C LYS A 344 -10.98 -21.75 -12.10
N LYS A 345 -11.42 -20.49 -11.96
CA LYS A 345 -12.59 -20.12 -11.14
C LYS A 345 -13.71 -19.44 -11.94
N GLY A 346 -13.53 -19.22 -13.24
CA GLY A 346 -14.54 -18.62 -14.12
C GLY A 346 -14.69 -17.10 -13.98
N LYS A 347 -13.83 -16.44 -13.21
CA LYS A 347 -13.85 -14.98 -13.02
C LYS A 347 -12.42 -14.46 -12.85
N GLY A 348 -11.97 -13.53 -13.69
CA GLY A 348 -10.65 -12.95 -13.57
C GLY A 348 -10.58 -11.83 -12.54
N SER A 349 -10.21 -12.15 -11.31
CA SER A 349 -9.95 -11.17 -10.24
C SER A 349 -8.75 -11.60 -9.40
N TRP A 350 -8.23 -10.70 -8.57
CA TRP A 350 -7.18 -11.06 -7.61
C TRP A 350 -7.64 -12.14 -6.64
N ILE A 351 -8.87 -12.04 -6.12
CA ILE A 351 -9.42 -13.01 -5.16
C ILE A 351 -9.41 -14.43 -5.76
N THR A 352 -9.98 -14.60 -6.95
CA THR A 352 -10.04 -15.92 -7.59
C THR A 352 -8.67 -16.38 -8.10
N GLY A 353 -7.81 -15.44 -8.48
CA GLY A 353 -6.42 -15.72 -8.86
C GLY A 353 -5.58 -16.25 -7.71
N THR A 354 -5.63 -15.60 -6.54
CA THR A 354 -4.90 -16.04 -5.34
C THR A 354 -5.49 -17.33 -4.77
N GLU A 355 -6.81 -17.55 -4.88
CA GLU A 355 -7.43 -18.85 -4.60
C GLU A 355 -6.88 -19.96 -5.51
N ALA A 356 -6.74 -19.70 -6.82
CA ALA A 356 -6.18 -20.66 -7.78
C ALA A 356 -4.71 -20.99 -7.44
N ILE A 357 -3.90 -19.98 -7.14
CA ILE A 357 -2.52 -20.16 -6.68
C ILE A 357 -2.48 -21.02 -5.40
N ALA A 358 -3.35 -20.72 -4.43
CA ALA A 358 -3.42 -21.49 -3.19
C ALA A 358 -3.71 -22.97 -3.41
N GLU A 359 -4.44 -23.36 -4.47
CA GLU A 359 -4.71 -24.77 -4.77
C GLU A 359 -3.44 -25.51 -5.22
N VAL A 360 -2.62 -24.86 -6.04
CA VAL A 360 -1.31 -25.38 -6.45
C VAL A 360 -0.40 -25.57 -5.23
N LEU A 361 -0.39 -24.59 -4.32
CA LEU A 361 0.41 -24.67 -3.10
C LEU A 361 -0.04 -25.78 -2.14
N ARG A 362 -1.34 -26.10 -2.07
CA ARG A 362 -1.80 -27.27 -1.30
C ARG A 362 -1.15 -28.56 -1.82
N GLY A 363 -0.96 -28.68 -3.14
CA GLY A 363 -0.20 -29.78 -3.76
C GLY A 363 1.27 -29.84 -3.34
N ALA A 364 1.88 -28.68 -3.03
CA ALA A 364 3.26 -28.57 -2.56
C ALA A 364 3.48 -29.00 -1.09
N LYS A 365 2.43 -29.44 -0.38
CA LYS A 365 2.44 -29.69 1.08
C LYS A 365 2.95 -28.47 1.85
N PHE A 366 2.47 -27.31 1.45
CA PHE A 366 2.85 -26.02 1.99
C PHE A 366 2.64 -25.93 3.50
N PRO A 367 3.64 -25.52 4.30
CA PRO A 367 3.54 -25.51 5.76
C PRO A 367 2.74 -24.30 6.26
N GLY A 368 1.75 -24.56 7.11
CA GLY A 368 0.99 -23.51 7.80
C GLY A 368 0.07 -22.69 6.88
N ALA A 369 -0.36 -21.54 7.38
CA ALA A 369 -1.16 -20.58 6.63
C ALA A 369 -0.28 -19.42 6.13
N TYR A 370 -0.73 -18.74 5.09
CA TYR A 370 -0.06 -17.55 4.51
C TYR A 370 -1.12 -16.57 4.03
N VAL A 371 -0.67 -15.37 3.65
CA VAL A 371 -1.53 -14.36 3.01
C VAL A 371 -0.91 -13.96 1.69
N GLN A 372 -1.71 -14.05 0.64
CA GLN A 372 -1.41 -13.48 -0.66
C GLN A 372 -2.62 -12.72 -1.17
N VAL A 373 -2.43 -11.44 -1.52
CA VAL A 373 -3.51 -10.57 -2.03
C VAL A 373 -3.25 -10.09 -3.45
N ASP A 374 -2.00 -10.17 -3.93
CA ASP A 374 -1.62 -9.87 -5.31
C ASP A 374 -0.60 -10.89 -5.87
N GLY A 375 -0.28 -10.81 -7.16
CA GLY A 375 0.69 -11.70 -7.81
C GLY A 375 2.13 -11.20 -7.73
N SER A 376 2.31 -9.87 -7.74
CA SER A 376 3.61 -9.22 -7.89
C SER A 376 4.37 -9.09 -6.59
N GLY A 377 3.68 -9.10 -5.45
CA GLY A 377 4.25 -8.78 -4.14
C GLY A 377 4.35 -7.29 -3.84
N LEU A 378 3.74 -6.42 -4.65
CA LEU A 378 3.72 -4.97 -4.42
C LEU A 378 2.86 -4.60 -3.20
N SER A 379 1.83 -5.39 -2.91
CA SER A 379 1.03 -5.22 -1.70
C SER A 379 1.82 -5.65 -0.45
N ARG A 380 1.85 -4.76 0.55
CA ARG A 380 2.44 -5.03 1.87
C ARG A 380 1.60 -5.98 2.74
N LEU A 381 0.43 -6.40 2.27
CA LEU A 381 -0.41 -7.38 2.97
C LEU A 381 0.03 -8.83 2.69
N ASN A 382 0.90 -9.05 1.70
CA ASN A 382 1.46 -10.37 1.45
C ASN A 382 2.37 -10.79 2.61
N LEU A 383 2.15 -11.99 3.14
CA LEU A 383 2.88 -12.54 4.27
C LEU A 383 3.19 -14.02 4.01
N ILE A 384 4.47 -14.36 3.90
CA ILE A 384 4.97 -15.72 3.74
C ILE A 384 6.20 -15.97 4.62
N THR A 385 6.52 -17.23 4.88
CA THR A 385 7.74 -17.62 5.61
C THR A 385 8.87 -18.08 4.67
N PRO A 386 10.15 -18.00 5.10
CA PRO A 386 11.24 -18.64 4.38
C PRO A 386 11.03 -20.14 4.13
N ASN A 387 10.50 -20.88 5.10
CA ASN A 387 10.23 -22.31 4.94
C ASN A 387 9.12 -22.59 3.92
N GLN A 388 8.12 -21.71 3.82
CA GLN A 388 7.09 -21.76 2.78
C GLN A 388 7.69 -21.55 1.38
N MET A 389 8.62 -20.63 1.23
CA MET A 389 9.37 -20.44 -0.02
C MET A 389 10.19 -21.68 -0.38
N ILE A 390 10.91 -22.27 0.59
CA ILE A 390 11.64 -23.53 0.37
C ILE A 390 10.72 -24.66 -0.06
N ALA A 391 9.51 -24.77 0.53
CA ALA A 391 8.53 -25.77 0.15
C ALA A 391 8.11 -25.63 -1.33
N LEU A 392 7.88 -24.38 -1.79
CA LEU A 392 7.59 -24.09 -3.20
C LEU A 392 8.75 -24.50 -4.12
N LEU A 393 9.98 -24.08 -3.79
CA LEU A 393 11.17 -24.39 -4.60
C LEU A 393 11.39 -25.92 -4.69
N ARG A 394 11.25 -26.64 -3.58
CA ARG A 394 11.33 -28.12 -3.55
C ARG A 394 10.22 -28.78 -4.38
N TYR A 395 9.03 -28.20 -4.39
CA TYR A 395 7.91 -28.70 -5.20
C TYR A 395 8.20 -28.58 -6.69
N VAL A 396 8.68 -27.42 -7.14
CA VAL A 396 9.05 -27.18 -8.55
C VAL A 396 10.10 -28.18 -9.04
N GLN A 397 11.06 -28.59 -8.20
CA GLN A 397 12.07 -29.58 -8.58
C GLN A 397 11.50 -30.95 -9.00
N LYS A 398 10.24 -31.24 -8.65
CA LYS A 398 9.55 -32.51 -8.93
C LYS A 398 8.63 -32.44 -10.15
N LYS A 399 8.65 -31.34 -10.90
CA LYS A 399 7.70 -31.03 -11.98
C LYS A 399 8.36 -31.01 -13.34
N GLU A 400 7.58 -31.32 -14.37
CA GLU A 400 8.04 -31.34 -15.76
C GLU A 400 8.45 -29.94 -16.25
N TYR A 401 7.80 -28.88 -15.74
CA TYR A 401 8.13 -27.49 -16.07
C TYR A 401 9.33 -26.92 -15.29
N ARG A 402 10.06 -27.74 -14.51
CA ARG A 402 11.21 -27.30 -13.69
C ARG A 402 12.21 -26.45 -14.48
N GLU A 403 12.55 -26.88 -15.69
CA GLU A 403 13.55 -26.21 -16.52
C GLU A 403 13.09 -24.83 -16.98
N ALA A 404 11.82 -24.69 -17.38
CA ALA A 404 11.25 -23.39 -17.73
C ALA A 404 11.23 -22.43 -16.53
N PHE A 405 10.89 -22.93 -15.34
CA PHE A 405 10.92 -22.13 -14.12
C PHE A 405 12.34 -21.67 -13.76
N GLU A 406 13.33 -22.58 -13.75
CA GLU A 406 14.72 -22.22 -13.43
C GLU A 406 15.33 -21.28 -14.47
N ALA A 407 15.07 -21.50 -15.75
CA ALA A 407 15.54 -20.62 -16.83
C ALA A 407 15.01 -19.18 -16.68
N SER A 408 13.84 -19.01 -16.07
CA SER A 408 13.25 -17.70 -15.80
C SER A 408 13.94 -16.91 -14.68
N LEU A 409 14.75 -17.55 -13.83
CA LEU A 409 15.39 -16.85 -12.72
C LEU A 409 16.61 -16.03 -13.21
N PRO A 410 16.83 -14.82 -12.67
CA PRO A 410 18.09 -14.10 -12.86
C PRO A 410 19.31 -14.93 -12.43
N ILE A 411 20.41 -14.81 -13.18
CA ILE A 411 21.69 -15.48 -12.91
C ILE A 411 22.69 -14.46 -12.37
N ALA A 412 23.30 -14.77 -11.21
CA ALA A 412 24.32 -13.93 -10.59
C ALA A 412 25.47 -13.59 -11.54
N GLY A 413 25.75 -12.29 -11.69
CA GLY A 413 26.81 -11.75 -12.54
C GLY A 413 26.51 -11.75 -14.04
N ILE A 414 25.33 -12.24 -14.48
CA ILE A 414 25.02 -12.46 -15.90
C ILE A 414 23.84 -11.64 -16.39
N ASP A 415 22.65 -11.83 -15.80
CA ASP A 415 21.41 -11.24 -16.34
C ASP A 415 20.38 -10.84 -15.27
N GLY A 416 19.29 -10.23 -15.74
CA GLY A 416 18.19 -9.73 -14.94
C GLY A 416 18.67 -8.83 -13.79
N THR A 417 17.93 -8.90 -12.68
CA THR A 417 18.24 -8.13 -11.46
C THR A 417 19.52 -8.55 -10.72
N LEU A 418 20.17 -9.65 -11.12
CA LEU A 418 21.43 -10.12 -10.53
C LEU A 418 22.66 -9.84 -11.41
N LYS A 419 22.49 -9.24 -12.59
CA LYS A 419 23.56 -8.97 -13.57
C LYS A 419 24.80 -8.29 -12.98
N SER A 420 24.62 -7.42 -11.99
CA SER A 420 25.70 -6.66 -11.35
C SER A 420 26.04 -7.14 -9.93
N ARG A 421 25.38 -8.20 -9.43
CA ARG A 421 25.54 -8.72 -8.07
C ARG A 421 26.45 -9.95 -8.06
N MET A 422 27.20 -10.12 -6.97
CA MET A 422 28.10 -11.27 -6.72
C MET A 422 29.10 -11.56 -7.86
N ARG A 423 29.50 -10.53 -8.62
CA ARG A 423 30.61 -10.68 -9.58
C ARG A 423 31.90 -10.99 -8.83
N GLU A 424 32.77 -11.76 -9.48
CA GLU A 424 34.08 -12.14 -8.92
C GLU A 424 34.01 -12.99 -7.64
N THR A 425 32.84 -13.56 -7.31
CA THR A 425 32.68 -14.55 -6.23
C THR A 425 32.32 -15.93 -6.78
N LYS A 426 32.32 -16.97 -5.94
CA LYS A 426 31.90 -18.33 -6.33
C LYS A 426 30.41 -18.44 -6.67
N ALA A 427 29.59 -17.48 -6.24
CA ALA A 427 28.17 -17.43 -6.56
C ALA A 427 27.89 -16.95 -7.99
N ALA A 428 28.84 -16.26 -8.63
CA ALA A 428 28.73 -15.88 -10.04
C ALA A 428 28.47 -17.12 -10.90
N HIS A 429 27.51 -17.02 -11.82
CA HIS A 429 27.07 -18.10 -12.73
C HIS A 429 26.41 -19.32 -12.07
N THR A 430 26.57 -19.55 -10.76
CA THR A 430 26.09 -20.74 -10.06
C THR A 430 24.82 -20.49 -9.24
N LEU A 431 24.56 -19.23 -8.86
CA LEU A 431 23.37 -18.79 -8.15
C LEU A 431 22.34 -18.23 -9.14
N ILE A 432 21.15 -18.82 -9.11
CA ILE A 432 19.97 -18.36 -9.84
C ILE A 432 18.85 -18.03 -8.85
N ALA A 433 18.38 -16.79 -8.83
CA ALA A 433 17.43 -16.37 -7.80
C ALA A 433 16.61 -15.15 -8.18
N LYS A 434 15.38 -15.11 -7.65
CA LYS A 434 14.51 -13.94 -7.75
C LYS A 434 14.86 -12.96 -6.64
N THR A 435 15.11 -11.71 -7.03
CA THR A 435 15.21 -10.58 -6.10
C THR A 435 13.83 -9.99 -5.76
N GLY A 436 13.70 -9.37 -4.60
CA GLY A 436 12.59 -8.49 -4.25
C GLY A 436 13.09 -7.28 -3.47
N SER A 437 12.56 -6.10 -3.80
CA SER A 437 12.91 -4.83 -3.15
C SER A 437 11.69 -3.93 -3.09
N MET A 438 11.42 -3.40 -1.91
CA MET A 438 10.50 -2.28 -1.63
C MET A 438 11.13 -1.46 -0.49
N GLY A 439 10.64 -0.26 -0.18
CA GLY A 439 11.14 0.48 1.00
C GLY A 439 11.10 -0.42 2.25
N GLY A 440 12.19 -0.55 3.01
CA GLY A 440 12.16 -1.40 4.20
C GLY A 440 12.17 -2.92 3.99
N VAL A 441 12.17 -3.42 2.75
CA VAL A 441 12.01 -4.86 2.43
C VAL A 441 12.97 -5.29 1.33
N ASN A 442 13.75 -6.35 1.58
CA ASN A 442 14.63 -6.96 0.60
C ASN A 442 14.58 -8.49 0.70
N SER A 443 14.33 -9.18 -0.41
CA SER A 443 14.27 -10.65 -0.47
C SER A 443 15.12 -11.23 -1.60
N LEU A 444 15.67 -12.43 -1.39
CA LEU A 444 16.40 -13.20 -2.38
C LEU A 444 16.12 -14.69 -2.16
N SER A 445 15.48 -15.35 -3.14
CA SER A 445 15.20 -16.78 -3.06
C SER A 445 15.41 -17.47 -4.40
N GLY A 446 15.92 -18.70 -4.35
CA GLY A 446 16.22 -19.47 -5.54
C GLY A 446 17.14 -20.65 -5.23
N TYR A 447 18.06 -20.93 -6.15
CA TYR A 447 18.97 -22.05 -6.08
C TYR A 447 20.42 -21.60 -6.23
N VAL A 448 21.34 -22.33 -5.61
CA VAL A 448 22.78 -22.18 -5.84
C VAL A 448 23.40 -23.56 -5.95
N THR A 449 24.29 -23.73 -6.93
CA THR A 449 25.14 -24.92 -7.03
C THR A 449 26.42 -24.68 -6.24
N ALA A 450 26.59 -25.39 -5.13
CA ALA A 450 27.73 -25.25 -4.23
C ALA A 450 29.02 -25.87 -4.81
N ALA A 451 30.17 -25.56 -4.19
CA ALA A 451 31.49 -26.01 -4.66
C ALA A 451 31.65 -27.54 -4.69
N ASN A 452 30.92 -28.28 -3.84
CA ASN A 452 30.88 -29.74 -3.86
C ASN A 452 29.89 -30.34 -4.87
N GLY A 453 29.17 -29.51 -5.64
CA GLY A 453 28.16 -29.92 -6.60
C GLY A 453 26.75 -30.11 -6.02
N ASP A 454 26.55 -29.90 -4.72
CA ASP A 454 25.20 -29.92 -4.14
C ASP A 454 24.38 -28.73 -4.64
N LYS A 455 23.12 -28.97 -4.96
CA LYS A 455 22.13 -27.94 -5.29
C LYS A 455 21.40 -27.54 -4.02
N LEU A 456 21.57 -26.29 -3.61
CA LEU A 456 20.94 -25.73 -2.42
C LEU A 456 19.76 -24.85 -2.83
N ALA A 457 18.58 -25.09 -2.28
CA ALA A 457 17.47 -24.15 -2.32
C ALA A 457 17.58 -23.21 -1.11
N PHE A 458 17.41 -21.91 -1.32
CA PHE A 458 17.53 -20.93 -0.26
C PHE A 458 16.45 -19.84 -0.35
N SER A 459 16.15 -19.24 0.79
CA SER A 459 15.28 -18.06 0.92
C SER A 459 15.85 -17.15 1.99
N ILE A 460 16.10 -15.89 1.64
CA ILE A 460 16.59 -14.83 2.52
C ILE A 460 15.62 -13.67 2.42
N MET A 461 14.89 -13.38 3.50
CA MET A 461 13.91 -12.29 3.58
C MET A 461 14.36 -11.32 4.66
N ILE A 462 14.49 -10.03 4.35
CA ILE A 462 14.95 -8.99 5.27
C ILE A 462 13.91 -7.87 5.28
N ASN A 463 13.43 -7.54 6.46
CA ASN A 463 12.51 -6.43 6.70
C ASN A 463 13.11 -5.44 7.71
N GLY A 464 12.48 -4.27 7.87
CA GLY A 464 12.88 -3.27 8.87
C GLY A 464 14.22 -2.60 8.54
N ILE A 465 14.53 -2.41 7.25
CA ILE A 465 15.83 -1.90 6.79
C ILE A 465 15.70 -0.50 6.17
N TYR A 466 16.39 0.49 6.72
CA TYR A 466 16.40 1.84 6.17
C TYR A 466 17.17 1.93 4.83
N LYS A 467 18.31 1.23 4.71
CA LYS A 467 19.13 1.23 3.49
C LYS A 467 19.16 -0.14 2.84
N SER A 468 18.41 -0.32 1.75
CA SER A 468 18.37 -1.57 0.97
C SER A 468 19.75 -2.09 0.53
N LYS A 469 20.74 -1.20 0.37
CA LYS A 469 22.13 -1.60 0.05
C LYS A 469 22.71 -2.55 1.10
N VAL A 470 22.46 -2.31 2.39
CA VAL A 470 22.98 -3.14 3.48
C VAL A 470 22.34 -4.53 3.45
N ALA A 471 21.01 -4.61 3.27
CA ALA A 471 20.31 -5.88 3.09
C ALA A 471 20.79 -6.65 1.84
N THR A 472 21.02 -5.94 0.74
CA THR A 472 21.54 -6.52 -0.51
C THR A 472 22.93 -7.11 -0.32
N GLN A 473 23.82 -6.42 0.41
CA GLN A 473 25.16 -6.90 0.72
C GLN A 473 25.15 -8.13 1.64
N LEU A 474 24.23 -8.19 2.62
CA LEU A 474 24.03 -9.37 3.45
C LEU A 474 23.57 -10.57 2.60
N GLN A 475 22.59 -10.37 1.72
CA GLN A 475 22.13 -11.40 0.79
C GLN A 475 23.26 -11.92 -0.11
N ASP A 476 24.08 -11.03 -0.67
CA ASP A 476 25.20 -11.39 -1.55
C ASP A 476 26.30 -12.16 -0.78
N SER A 477 26.55 -11.77 0.47
CA SER A 477 27.51 -12.45 1.34
C SER A 477 27.03 -13.86 1.67
N ILE A 478 25.75 -14.02 2.06
CA ILE A 478 25.16 -15.34 2.30
C ILE A 478 25.18 -16.18 1.01
N GLY A 479 24.80 -15.60 -0.14
CA GLY A 479 24.85 -16.29 -1.43
C GLY A 479 26.25 -16.81 -1.77
N THR A 480 27.29 -16.04 -1.44
CA THR A 480 28.69 -16.44 -1.60
C THR A 480 29.07 -17.58 -0.66
N VAL A 481 28.71 -17.50 0.63
CA VAL A 481 28.90 -18.59 1.60
C VAL A 481 28.24 -19.89 1.12
N LEU A 482 27.02 -19.82 0.58
CA LEU A 482 26.32 -20.99 0.07
C LEU A 482 26.99 -21.58 -1.19
N ALA A 483 27.58 -20.74 -2.04
CA ALA A 483 28.33 -21.21 -3.21
C ALA A 483 29.68 -21.86 -2.85
N GLU A 484 30.30 -21.44 -1.73
CA GLU A 484 31.58 -21.98 -1.24
C GLU A 484 31.43 -23.28 -0.43
N TYR A 485 30.21 -23.58 0.04
CA TYR A 485 29.90 -24.79 0.79
C TYR A 485 30.46 -26.07 0.13
N PRO A 486 31.07 -26.99 0.92
CA PRO A 486 31.29 -26.97 2.37
C PRO A 486 32.63 -26.34 2.80
N ILE A 487 33.42 -25.79 1.86
CA ILE A 487 34.77 -25.27 2.13
C ILE A 487 34.66 -23.84 2.64
N LEU A 488 34.47 -23.69 3.96
CA LEU A 488 34.30 -22.40 4.64
C LEU A 488 35.44 -22.15 5.63
N PRO A 489 35.88 -20.90 5.83
CA PRO A 489 36.89 -20.58 6.84
C PRO A 489 36.37 -20.84 8.26
N GLU A 490 37.25 -21.28 9.17
CA GLU A 490 36.92 -21.40 10.59
C GLU A 490 36.79 -20.02 11.23
N LEU A 491 35.72 -19.81 12.01
CA LEU A 491 35.49 -18.63 12.83
C LEU A 491 35.72 -18.99 14.32
N PRO A 492 36.19 -18.04 15.14
CA PRO A 492 36.29 -18.23 16.58
C PRO A 492 34.92 -18.50 17.22
N ALA A 493 34.91 -19.16 18.39
CA ALA A 493 33.69 -19.43 19.13
C ALA A 493 33.08 -18.14 19.69
N GLU A 494 31.81 -17.87 19.37
CA GLU A 494 31.05 -16.72 19.88
C GLU A 494 30.43 -17.01 21.25
N VAL A 495 30.30 -15.94 22.03
CA VAL A 495 29.73 -15.91 23.39
C VAL A 495 28.41 -15.14 23.29
N SER A 496 27.27 -15.81 23.44
CA SER A 496 25.98 -15.11 23.52
C SER A 496 25.80 -14.52 24.92
N THR A 497 25.47 -13.23 25.01
CA THR A 497 25.06 -12.59 26.26
C THR A 497 23.55 -12.45 26.26
N ASN A 498 22.85 -13.30 26.99
CA ASN A 498 21.46 -13.03 27.34
C ASN A 498 21.42 -12.04 28.50
N SER A 499 20.89 -10.84 28.27
CA SER A 499 20.58 -9.90 29.34
C SER A 499 19.30 -10.34 30.04
N THR A 500 19.35 -10.56 31.35
CA THR A 500 18.15 -10.81 32.18
C THR A 500 17.66 -9.50 32.78
N TYR A 501 16.42 -9.12 32.47
CA TYR A 501 15.76 -7.93 33.02
C TYR A 501 14.89 -8.30 34.24
N GLU A 502 14.48 -7.29 35.02
CA GLU A 502 13.66 -7.51 36.23
C GLU A 502 12.33 -8.22 35.91
N LEU A 503 11.65 -7.79 34.83
CA LEU A 503 10.36 -8.37 34.43
C LEU A 503 10.50 -9.60 33.52
N SER A 504 11.72 -10.09 33.24
CA SER A 504 11.93 -11.24 32.34
C SER A 504 11.13 -12.47 32.77
N ALA A 505 11.16 -12.82 34.06
CA ALA A 505 10.41 -13.98 34.58
C ALA A 505 8.89 -13.86 34.40
N LEU A 506 8.37 -12.64 34.30
CA LEU A 506 6.95 -12.35 34.12
C LEU A 506 6.55 -12.34 32.64
N LEU A 507 7.38 -11.76 31.78
CA LEU A 507 7.02 -11.42 30.40
C LEU A 507 7.58 -12.40 29.36
N ASP A 508 8.75 -13.00 29.59
CA ASP A 508 9.33 -13.98 28.66
C ASP A 508 8.40 -15.17 28.36
N PRO A 509 7.69 -15.76 29.34
CA PRO A 509 6.76 -16.87 29.08
C PRO A 509 5.60 -16.51 28.13
N LEU A 510 5.26 -15.23 27.99
CA LEU A 510 4.18 -14.81 27.09
C LEU A 510 4.58 -14.93 25.61
N TRP A 511 5.86 -14.82 25.27
CA TRP A 511 6.33 -14.94 23.89
C TRP A 511 6.22 -16.36 23.32
N GLU A 512 6.05 -17.36 24.19
CA GLU A 512 5.81 -18.77 23.83
C GLU A 512 4.35 -19.05 23.43
N ASP A 513 3.47 -18.04 23.42
CA ASP A 513 2.09 -18.21 22.95
C ASP A 513 2.07 -18.68 21.48
N PRO A 514 1.43 -19.80 21.15
CA PRO A 514 1.32 -20.28 19.77
C PRO A 514 0.72 -19.27 18.78
N ALA A 515 -0.05 -18.29 19.26
CA ALA A 515 -0.56 -17.19 18.45
C ALA A 515 0.56 -16.29 17.88
N LEU A 516 1.72 -16.24 18.53
CA LEU A 516 2.89 -15.46 18.13
C LEU A 516 3.94 -16.26 17.35
N ALA A 517 3.70 -17.56 17.11
CA ALA A 517 4.67 -18.44 16.46
C ALA A 517 5.24 -17.84 15.16
N ASN A 518 4.40 -17.26 14.30
CA ASN A 518 4.80 -16.65 13.02
C ASN A 518 4.91 -15.11 13.07
N VAL A 519 4.82 -14.49 14.24
CA VAL A 519 4.73 -13.02 14.43
C VAL A 519 6.09 -12.46 14.85
N HIS A 520 6.43 -11.30 14.31
CA HIS A 520 7.56 -10.48 14.77
C HIS A 520 7.07 -9.55 15.88
N GLY A 521 7.71 -9.62 17.06
CA GLY A 521 7.38 -8.77 18.20
C GLY A 521 8.52 -7.82 18.55
N SER A 522 8.15 -6.64 19.03
CA SER A 522 9.04 -5.67 19.66
C SER A 522 8.34 -5.13 20.90
N MET A 523 9.02 -5.16 22.05
CA MET A 523 8.47 -4.65 23.31
C MET A 523 9.56 -3.96 24.14
N ILE A 524 9.18 -2.88 24.81
CA ILE A 524 10.00 -2.22 25.83
C ILE A 524 9.09 -1.75 26.96
N VAL A 525 9.60 -1.88 28.19
CA VAL A 525 8.97 -1.38 29.41
C VAL A 525 10.00 -0.56 30.17
N THR A 526 9.71 0.73 30.39
CA THR A 526 10.56 1.62 31.16
C THR A 526 9.80 2.28 32.30
N SER A 527 10.44 2.39 33.46
CA SER A 527 9.95 3.17 34.59
C SER A 527 10.19 4.67 34.38
N LEU A 528 9.17 5.47 34.66
CA LEU A 528 9.25 6.94 34.72
C LEU A 528 9.83 7.43 36.05
N ASP A 529 9.87 6.56 37.07
CA ASP A 529 10.25 6.91 38.44
C ASP A 529 11.70 6.51 38.77
N ARG A 530 12.33 5.71 37.89
CA ARG A 530 13.73 5.25 38.00
C ARG A 530 14.62 5.95 36.96
N THR A 531 15.93 5.97 37.19
CA THR A 531 16.91 6.61 36.29
C THR A 531 18.08 5.67 35.93
N GLY A 532 18.79 5.99 34.85
CA GLY A 532 19.95 5.22 34.39
C GLY A 532 19.60 3.80 33.96
N SER A 533 20.52 2.85 34.16
CA SER A 533 20.33 1.44 33.77
C SER A 533 19.21 0.72 34.52
N LYS A 534 18.62 1.33 35.55
CA LYS A 534 17.48 0.80 36.31
C LYS A 534 16.13 1.25 35.75
N ALA A 535 16.11 2.16 34.77
CA ALA A 535 14.89 2.65 34.15
C ALA A 535 14.25 1.60 33.23
N THR A 536 15.04 0.87 32.47
CA THR A 536 14.55 -0.24 31.64
C THR A 536 14.25 -1.47 32.49
N LEU A 537 12.97 -1.85 32.54
CA LEU A 537 12.50 -3.02 33.28
C LEU A 537 12.34 -4.27 32.40
N TYR A 538 12.20 -4.08 31.09
CA TYR A 538 12.12 -5.16 30.10
C TYR A 538 12.40 -4.69 28.68
N GLU A 539 13.07 -5.54 27.89
CA GLU A 539 13.15 -5.37 26.43
C GLU A 539 13.03 -6.73 25.73
N HIS A 540 12.31 -6.74 24.61
CA HIS A 540 12.31 -7.84 23.65
C HIS A 540 12.43 -7.25 22.25
N GLN A 541 13.58 -7.45 21.61
CA GLN A 541 13.85 -6.96 20.25
C GLN A 541 13.47 -5.47 20.06
N ALA A 542 13.66 -4.65 21.10
CA ALA A 542 13.09 -3.30 21.21
C ALA A 542 13.53 -2.32 20.09
N ASP A 543 14.65 -2.61 19.44
CA ASP A 543 15.19 -1.84 18.33
C ASP A 543 14.66 -2.26 16.95
N ARG A 544 13.91 -3.37 16.85
CA ARG A 544 13.37 -3.88 15.57
C ARG A 544 12.44 -2.85 14.93
N LEU A 545 12.72 -2.47 13.69
CA LEU A 545 11.91 -1.53 12.92
C LEU A 545 10.71 -2.27 12.33
N LEU A 546 9.52 -1.97 12.85
CA LEU A 546 8.26 -2.60 12.46
C LEU A 546 7.27 -1.53 11.98
N THR A 547 6.24 -1.93 11.23
CA THR A 547 5.14 -1.03 10.92
C THR A 547 4.35 -0.75 12.21
N PRO A 548 4.34 0.50 12.71
CA PRO A 548 3.69 0.82 13.98
C PRO A 548 2.17 0.86 13.86
N GLY A 549 1.63 1.10 12.66
CA GLY A 549 0.23 1.44 12.50
C GLY A 549 -0.08 2.80 13.13
N THR A 550 -1.31 2.98 13.60
CA THR A 550 -1.85 4.28 14.03
C THR A 550 -1.27 4.82 15.33
N ILE A 551 -0.46 4.05 16.08
CA ILE A 551 0.27 4.58 17.25
C ILE A 551 1.34 5.60 16.85
N SER A 552 1.70 5.73 15.56
CA SER A 552 2.59 6.82 15.09
C SER A 552 2.02 8.22 15.36
N LYS A 553 0.68 8.34 15.53
CA LYS A 553 0.00 9.58 15.93
C LYS A 553 0.48 10.12 17.29
N GLU A 554 1.13 9.29 18.09
CA GLU A 554 1.90 9.70 19.27
C GLU A 554 2.91 10.80 18.92
N LEU A 555 3.70 10.59 17.88
CA LEU A 555 4.72 11.54 17.44
C LEU A 555 4.09 12.82 16.91
N THR A 556 2.97 12.72 16.18
CA THR A 556 2.22 13.89 15.71
C THR A 556 1.63 14.70 16.86
N SER A 557 1.10 14.03 17.88
CA SER A 557 0.56 14.69 19.08
C SER A 557 1.65 15.41 19.86
N ILE A 558 2.80 14.75 20.06
CA ILE A 558 3.99 15.33 20.72
C ILE A 558 4.50 16.53 19.92
N GLY A 559 4.70 16.36 18.60
CA GLY A 559 5.15 17.41 17.70
C GLY A 559 4.21 18.62 17.71
N ALA A 560 2.90 18.39 17.73
CA ALA A 560 1.88 19.44 17.76
C ALA A 560 1.93 20.24 19.06
N LEU A 561 1.95 19.57 20.22
CA LEU A 561 1.98 20.24 21.52
C LEU A 561 3.22 21.12 21.68
N LEU A 562 4.39 20.63 21.26
CA LEU A 562 5.66 21.34 21.39
C LEU A 562 5.86 22.44 20.34
N THR A 563 5.19 22.32 19.19
CA THR A 563 5.29 23.29 18.10
C THR A 563 4.26 24.41 18.22
N LEU A 564 3.00 24.04 18.41
CA LEU A 564 1.85 24.94 18.33
C LEU A 564 1.42 25.45 19.72
N GLY A 565 1.59 24.62 20.75
CA GLY A 565 1.16 24.91 22.12
C GLY A 565 -0.30 24.55 22.41
N GLU A 566 -0.63 24.35 23.69
CA GLU A 566 -1.92 23.82 24.16
C GLU A 566 -3.15 24.65 23.76
N ASN A 567 -2.97 25.98 23.74
CA ASN A 567 -4.04 26.96 23.46
C ASN A 567 -4.16 27.29 21.96
N TYR A 568 -3.40 26.61 21.10
CA TYR A 568 -3.54 26.80 19.67
C TYR A 568 -4.97 26.45 19.24
N SER A 569 -5.54 27.29 18.38
CA SER A 569 -6.87 27.09 17.81
C SER A 569 -6.79 27.44 16.33
N PHE A 570 -7.29 26.52 15.52
CA PHE A 570 -7.37 26.66 14.08
C PHE A 570 -8.43 27.71 13.74
N LYS A 571 -8.25 28.41 12.63
CA LYS A 571 -9.16 29.48 12.22
C LYS A 571 -9.72 29.24 10.83
N THR A 572 -10.92 29.74 10.62
CA THR A 572 -11.54 29.85 9.29
C THR A 572 -12.05 31.28 9.14
N GLU A 573 -11.72 31.92 8.02
CA GLU A 573 -11.95 33.34 7.79
C GLU A 573 -12.89 33.55 6.59
N VAL A 574 -13.68 34.63 6.62
CA VAL A 574 -14.54 35.04 5.50
C VAL A 574 -14.21 36.47 5.07
N PHE A 575 -14.16 36.69 3.76
CA PHE A 575 -13.77 37.95 3.13
C PHE A 575 -14.75 38.35 2.03
N LEU A 576 -14.71 39.65 1.69
CA LEU A 576 -15.22 40.16 0.42
C LEU A 576 -14.06 40.51 -0.50
N SER A 577 -14.15 40.13 -1.77
CA SER A 577 -13.22 40.64 -2.80
C SER A 577 -13.37 42.14 -3.05
N LYS A 578 -14.56 42.69 -2.81
CA LYS A 578 -14.91 44.10 -2.96
C LYS A 578 -15.92 44.53 -1.88
N PRO A 579 -15.92 45.81 -1.47
CA PRO A 579 -16.89 46.29 -0.48
C PRO A 579 -18.33 46.17 -0.98
N ALA A 580 -19.26 45.87 -0.07
CA ALA A 580 -20.69 45.94 -0.37
C ALA A 580 -21.12 47.40 -0.59
N ASN A 581 -22.10 47.62 -1.46
CA ASN A 581 -22.71 48.94 -1.63
C ASN A 581 -23.69 49.26 -0.48
N ALA A 582 -24.25 50.47 -0.48
CA ALA A 582 -25.15 50.95 0.58
C ALA A 582 -26.44 50.11 0.75
N ASN A 583 -26.81 49.30 -0.24
CA ASN A 583 -27.98 48.41 -0.19
C ASN A 583 -27.61 46.97 0.25
N GLY A 584 -26.34 46.73 0.63
CA GLY A 584 -25.88 45.40 1.02
C GLY A 584 -25.60 44.46 -0.16
N VAL A 585 -25.39 45.00 -1.36
CA VAL A 585 -25.08 44.21 -2.56
C VAL A 585 -23.56 44.16 -2.76
N VAL A 586 -23.01 42.96 -2.92
CA VAL A 586 -21.60 42.72 -3.23
C VAL A 586 -21.44 42.49 -4.75
N GLU A 587 -20.82 43.44 -5.45
CA GLU A 587 -20.46 43.34 -6.89
C GLU A 587 -19.09 42.66 -7.08
N GLY A 588 -18.93 41.53 -6.41
CA GLY A 588 -17.72 40.74 -6.34
C GLY A 588 -17.95 39.45 -5.57
N ASP A 589 -16.88 38.70 -5.40
CA ASP A 589 -16.87 37.39 -4.78
C ASP A 589 -16.85 37.46 -3.24
N ILE A 590 -17.43 36.42 -2.61
CA ILE A 590 -17.20 36.06 -1.21
C ILE A 590 -16.06 35.04 -1.18
N ILE A 591 -15.12 35.17 -0.25
CA ILE A 591 -14.00 34.23 -0.12
C ILE A 591 -14.03 33.59 1.27
N VAL A 592 -14.02 32.26 1.34
CA VAL A 592 -13.87 31.50 2.59
C VAL A 592 -12.50 30.85 2.61
N LYS A 593 -11.69 31.16 3.63
CA LYS A 593 -10.33 30.65 3.76
C LYS A 593 -10.18 29.73 4.95
N GLY A 594 -9.78 28.49 4.68
CA GLY A 594 -9.45 27.52 5.71
C GLY A 594 -7.96 27.52 6.04
N TYR A 595 -7.64 27.38 7.33
CA TYR A 595 -6.28 27.23 7.84
C TYR A 595 -6.08 25.88 8.55
N GLY A 596 -6.79 24.85 8.11
CA GLY A 596 -6.63 23.49 8.60
C GLY A 596 -7.47 23.15 9.83
N ASP A 597 -8.62 23.81 10.04
CA ASP A 597 -9.55 23.43 11.11
C ASP A 597 -10.24 22.09 10.78
N PRO A 598 -9.97 21.00 11.50
CA PRO A 598 -10.58 19.70 11.20
C PRO A 598 -11.98 19.55 11.82
N THR A 599 -12.44 20.55 12.60
CA THR A 599 -13.69 20.52 13.38
C THR A 599 -14.76 21.43 12.82
N LEU A 600 -14.52 22.06 11.67
CA LEU A 600 -15.49 22.95 11.05
C LEU A 600 -16.73 22.15 10.60
N ARG A 601 -17.91 22.63 11.02
CA ARG A 601 -19.20 21.98 10.80
C ARG A 601 -20.07 22.74 9.82
N ALA A 602 -21.01 22.06 9.19
CA ALA A 602 -22.03 22.67 8.35
C ALA A 602 -23.02 23.49 9.20
N ASP A 603 -23.54 22.90 10.28
CA ASP A 603 -24.53 23.49 11.19
C ASP A 603 -24.55 22.80 12.56
N HIS A 604 -25.41 23.29 13.46
CA HIS A 604 -25.56 22.75 14.82
C HIS A 604 -26.48 21.51 14.93
N GLN A 605 -27.04 20.94 13.84
CA GLN A 605 -28.05 19.87 13.96
C GLN A 605 -27.51 18.56 14.56
N ASN A 606 -26.19 18.36 14.56
CA ASN A 606 -25.54 17.25 15.25
C ASN A 606 -25.02 17.68 16.63
N ASP A 607 -25.80 17.47 17.70
CA ASP A 607 -25.41 17.88 19.06
C ASP A 607 -24.22 17.08 19.64
N GLU A 608 -23.80 16.00 18.98
CA GLU A 608 -22.70 15.13 19.44
C GLU A 608 -21.30 15.67 19.08
N GLU A 609 -21.19 16.62 18.14
CA GLU A 609 -19.92 17.15 17.65
C GLU A 609 -19.69 18.59 18.10
N GLN A 610 -18.44 18.98 18.35
CA GLN A 610 -18.09 20.33 18.79
C GLN A 610 -17.21 21.00 17.73
N GLY A 611 -17.42 22.30 17.49
CA GLY A 611 -16.66 23.08 16.52
C GLY A 611 -17.44 24.27 15.98
N PRO A 612 -16.78 25.19 15.27
CA PRO A 612 -17.45 26.30 14.63
C PRO A 612 -18.28 25.84 13.44
N THR A 613 -19.25 26.65 13.02
CA THR A 613 -20.16 26.31 11.91
C THR A 613 -20.02 27.26 10.73
N LEU A 614 -20.37 26.77 9.54
CA LEU A 614 -20.55 27.62 8.36
C LEU A 614 -21.65 28.67 8.57
N GLU A 615 -22.67 28.37 9.38
CA GLU A 615 -23.73 29.34 9.76
C GLU A 615 -23.16 30.54 10.53
N GLN A 616 -22.17 30.35 11.39
CA GLN A 616 -21.48 31.46 12.06
C GLN A 616 -20.71 32.34 11.06
N LEU A 617 -20.10 31.74 10.04
CA LEU A 617 -19.45 32.50 8.96
C LEU A 617 -20.46 33.32 8.15
N VAL A 618 -21.65 32.76 7.88
CA VAL A 618 -22.76 33.50 7.26
C VAL A 618 -23.23 34.65 8.16
N GLY A 619 -23.22 34.45 9.48
CA GLY A 619 -23.50 35.51 10.47
C GLY A 619 -22.68 36.79 10.23
N PHE A 620 -21.37 36.67 9.95
CA PHE A 620 -20.54 37.84 9.65
C PHE A 620 -20.96 38.59 8.37
N LEU A 621 -21.57 37.90 7.40
CA LEU A 621 -22.12 38.55 6.21
C LEU A 621 -23.37 39.36 6.59
N LEU A 622 -24.26 38.76 7.38
CA LEU A 622 -25.51 39.39 7.84
C LEU A 622 -25.24 40.59 8.73
N ASP A 623 -24.27 40.49 9.65
CA ASP A 623 -23.84 41.59 10.54
C ASP A 623 -23.29 42.79 9.76
N LYS A 624 -22.78 42.55 8.55
CA LYS A 624 -22.32 43.58 7.62
C LYS A 624 -23.42 44.10 6.69
N GLY A 625 -24.66 43.67 6.91
CA GLY A 625 -25.83 44.09 6.14
C GLY A 625 -25.87 43.54 4.73
N ILE A 626 -25.16 42.43 4.45
CA ILE A 626 -25.13 41.85 3.11
C ILE A 626 -26.45 41.13 2.85
N THR A 627 -27.12 41.53 1.76
CA THR A 627 -28.42 40.97 1.34
C THR A 627 -28.36 40.30 -0.03
N GLN A 628 -27.33 40.61 -0.84
CA GLN A 628 -27.17 40.05 -2.18
C GLN A 628 -25.69 39.95 -2.58
N VAL A 629 -25.35 38.87 -3.31
CA VAL A 629 -24.01 38.64 -3.89
C VAL A 629 -24.14 38.40 -5.39
N ASN A 630 -23.45 39.21 -6.19
CA ASN A 630 -23.41 39.13 -7.65
C ASN A 630 -22.12 38.52 -8.22
N GLY A 631 -21.20 38.08 -7.36
CA GLY A 631 -20.00 37.32 -7.74
C GLY A 631 -20.06 35.85 -7.33
N ASN A 632 -18.90 35.19 -7.39
CA ASN A 632 -18.71 33.80 -7.03
C ASN A 632 -18.46 33.60 -5.53
N ILE A 633 -18.47 32.34 -5.12
CA ILE A 633 -18.03 31.92 -3.79
C ILE A 633 -16.68 31.24 -4.01
N LEU A 634 -15.60 31.91 -3.61
CA LEU A 634 -14.25 31.37 -3.70
C LEU A 634 -13.90 30.64 -2.40
N VAL A 635 -13.29 29.47 -2.53
CA VAL A 635 -12.75 28.71 -1.41
C VAL A 635 -11.22 28.68 -1.49
N ASP A 636 -10.59 29.23 -0.45
CA ASP A 636 -9.14 29.30 -0.32
C ASP A 636 -8.66 28.19 0.63
N GLN A 637 -8.05 27.17 0.03
CA GLN A 637 -7.41 26.06 0.73
C GLN A 637 -5.87 26.14 0.68
N SER A 638 -5.29 27.27 0.26
CA SER A 638 -3.87 27.40 -0.05
C SER A 638 -2.93 27.35 1.16
N TYR A 639 -3.46 27.15 2.37
CA TYR A 639 -2.65 26.98 3.57
C TYR A 639 -1.94 25.63 3.59
N PHE A 640 -2.53 24.61 2.97
CA PHE A 640 -1.89 23.33 2.67
C PHE A 640 -1.55 23.22 1.18
N ASP A 641 -0.72 22.24 0.84
CA ASP A 641 -0.52 21.82 -0.53
C ASP A 641 -1.78 21.19 -1.16
N HIS A 642 -1.70 20.84 -2.44
CA HIS A 642 -2.79 20.19 -3.18
C HIS A 642 -2.83 18.66 -3.00
N GLN A 643 -2.08 18.11 -2.04
CA GLN A 643 -2.07 16.67 -1.81
C GLN A 643 -3.27 16.29 -0.93
N LEU A 644 -4.31 15.80 -1.59
CA LEU A 644 -5.59 15.47 -0.95
C LEU A 644 -5.62 14.10 -0.25
N VAL A 645 -4.60 13.24 -0.43
CA VAL A 645 -4.56 11.89 0.14
C VAL A 645 -3.25 11.73 0.91
N GLY A 646 -3.26 11.09 2.08
CA GLY A 646 -2.03 10.84 2.84
C GLY A 646 -1.04 10.00 2.05
N MET A 647 0.26 10.30 2.19
CA MET A 647 1.32 9.58 1.44
C MET A 647 1.30 8.09 1.76
N GLY A 648 1.46 7.24 0.74
CA GLY A 648 1.41 5.79 0.88
C GLY A 648 0.09 5.25 1.47
N TRP A 649 -1.03 5.95 1.29
CA TRP A 649 -2.34 5.39 1.61
C TRP A 649 -2.79 4.41 0.53
N PRO A 650 -3.47 3.32 0.91
CA PRO A 650 -4.03 2.40 -0.08
C PRO A 650 -5.13 3.05 -0.94
N TRP A 651 -5.11 2.84 -2.25
CA TRP A 651 -6.13 3.40 -3.17
C TRP A 651 -7.55 2.93 -2.83
N ASP A 652 -7.70 1.70 -2.32
CA ASP A 652 -8.96 1.03 -2.00
C ASP A 652 -9.60 1.51 -0.68
N THR A 653 -9.03 2.57 -0.08
CA THR A 653 -9.58 3.28 1.08
C THR A 653 -10.32 4.58 0.72
N GLU A 654 -10.39 4.93 -0.57
CA GLU A 654 -10.97 6.20 -1.06
C GLU A 654 -12.42 6.44 -0.62
N LYS A 655 -13.19 5.40 -0.30
CA LYS A 655 -14.57 5.55 0.19
C LYS A 655 -14.63 5.93 1.67
N GLN A 656 -13.71 5.39 2.48
CA GLN A 656 -13.75 5.45 3.94
C GLN A 656 -12.91 6.60 4.49
N LEU A 657 -11.71 6.80 3.94
CA LEU A 657 -10.79 7.83 4.41
C LEU A 657 -11.11 9.17 3.75
N ALA A 658 -11.17 10.21 4.58
CA ALA A 658 -11.41 11.57 4.13
C ALA A 658 -10.18 12.12 3.42
N LYS A 659 -10.45 12.95 2.41
CA LYS A 659 -9.40 13.72 1.73
C LYS A 659 -8.97 14.89 2.61
N ILE A 660 -7.69 15.26 2.51
CA ILE A 660 -7.02 16.27 3.34
C ILE A 660 -7.11 17.63 2.64
N SER A 661 -7.64 18.65 3.32
CA SER A 661 -7.72 20.01 2.82
C SER A 661 -7.61 21.00 3.97
N ALA A 662 -7.06 22.19 3.71
CA ALA A 662 -7.04 23.27 4.70
C ALA A 662 -8.44 23.85 4.98
N LEU A 663 -9.37 23.69 4.04
CA LEU A 663 -10.79 23.99 4.24
C LEU A 663 -11.58 22.70 4.06
N THR A 664 -12.15 22.19 5.15
CA THR A 664 -13.00 21.00 5.12
C THR A 664 -14.12 21.20 6.12
N SER A 665 -15.33 20.74 5.79
CA SER A 665 -16.49 20.78 6.66
C SER A 665 -17.00 19.36 6.86
N GLU A 666 -17.46 19.04 8.06
CA GLU A 666 -17.90 17.67 8.40
C GLU A 666 -16.82 16.62 8.12
N ALA A 667 -15.55 16.99 8.35
CA ALA A 667 -14.38 16.19 8.03
C ALA A 667 -14.34 15.69 6.57
N GLY A 668 -14.97 16.40 5.63
CA GLY A 668 -15.04 15.99 4.22
C GLY A 668 -15.85 14.71 4.01
N LYS A 669 -16.88 14.48 4.83
CA LYS A 669 -17.72 13.29 4.76
C LYS A 669 -19.19 13.64 4.71
N VAL A 670 -19.97 12.73 4.12
CA VAL A 670 -21.43 12.70 4.27
C VAL A 670 -21.84 11.42 5.01
N LYS A 671 -22.85 11.53 5.86
CA LYS A 671 -23.49 10.44 6.58
C LYS A 671 -24.67 9.93 5.78
N LEU A 672 -24.59 8.69 5.33
CA LEU A 672 -25.66 7.97 4.65
C LEU A 672 -26.38 7.06 5.64
N THR A 673 -27.67 7.27 5.81
CA THR A 673 -28.53 6.39 6.62
C THR A 673 -29.44 5.62 5.67
N TYR A 674 -29.43 4.29 5.70
CA TYR A 674 -30.23 3.48 4.77
C TYR A 674 -30.86 2.23 5.41
N LYS A 675 -31.98 1.79 4.86
CA LYS A 675 -32.74 0.63 5.32
C LYS A 675 -33.57 0.00 4.19
N PRO A 676 -34.03 -1.25 4.33
CA PRO A 676 -34.93 -1.87 3.37
C PRO A 676 -36.21 -1.03 3.17
N GLY A 677 -36.76 -1.11 1.96
CA GLY A 677 -38.08 -0.60 1.61
C GLY A 677 -39.20 -1.31 2.35
N LEU A 678 -40.44 -0.83 2.16
CA LEU A 678 -41.59 -1.32 2.93
C LEU A 678 -42.07 -2.70 2.46
N LYS A 679 -41.84 -3.04 1.19
CA LYS A 679 -42.26 -4.29 0.54
C LYS A 679 -41.12 -4.90 -0.27
N ILE A 680 -41.23 -6.20 -0.55
CA ILE A 680 -40.33 -6.89 -1.49
C ILE A 680 -40.44 -6.22 -2.87
N GLY A 681 -39.31 -5.93 -3.49
CA GLY A 681 -39.21 -5.20 -4.76
C GLY A 681 -39.07 -3.69 -4.60
N ASP A 682 -39.39 -3.11 -3.43
CA ASP A 682 -39.20 -1.68 -3.20
C ASP A 682 -37.71 -1.31 -3.23
N PRO A 683 -37.35 -0.10 -3.71
CA PRO A 683 -35.99 0.39 -3.59
C PRO A 683 -35.59 0.54 -2.11
N VAL A 684 -34.28 0.49 -1.85
CA VAL A 684 -33.73 0.82 -0.53
C VAL A 684 -34.03 2.28 -0.18
N ILE A 685 -34.51 2.53 1.03
CA ILE A 685 -34.78 3.88 1.55
C ILE A 685 -33.48 4.43 2.12
N PHE A 686 -33.14 5.67 1.80
CA PHE A 686 -31.97 6.34 2.37
C PHE A 686 -32.23 7.82 2.69
N ASP A 687 -31.40 8.36 3.57
CA ASP A 687 -31.27 9.78 3.90
C ASP A 687 -29.77 10.16 3.93
N MET A 688 -29.46 11.43 3.67
CA MET A 688 -28.09 11.95 3.60
C MET A 688 -27.95 13.24 4.40
N TRP A 689 -26.92 13.30 5.24
CA TRP A 689 -26.58 14.49 6.02
C TRP A 689 -25.08 14.82 5.91
N PRO A 690 -24.68 16.10 5.75
CA PRO A 690 -25.54 17.24 5.40
C PRO A 690 -26.27 17.04 4.08
N LYS A 691 -27.42 17.71 3.93
CA LYS A 691 -28.13 17.73 2.65
C LYS A 691 -27.31 18.53 1.65
N THR A 692 -26.91 17.89 0.56
CA THR A 692 -26.08 18.50 -0.48
C THR A 692 -26.40 17.89 -1.84
N ASN A 693 -26.23 18.67 -2.90
CA ASN A 693 -26.22 18.19 -4.28
C ASN A 693 -24.81 17.82 -4.77
N TYR A 694 -23.78 18.01 -3.92
CA TYR A 694 -22.39 17.70 -4.24
C TYR A 694 -22.12 16.19 -4.30
N VAL A 695 -22.96 15.39 -3.63
CA VAL A 695 -22.94 13.93 -3.67
C VAL A 695 -24.19 13.43 -4.39
N VAL A 696 -24.00 12.55 -5.38
CA VAL A 696 -25.06 11.93 -6.16
C VAL A 696 -25.16 10.46 -5.82
N ILE A 697 -26.38 9.99 -5.54
CA ILE A 697 -26.67 8.58 -5.25
C ILE A 697 -27.57 8.00 -6.34
N TYR A 698 -27.05 7.03 -7.08
CA TYR A 698 -27.82 6.23 -8.02
C TYR A 698 -28.38 5.00 -7.31
N GLN A 699 -29.70 4.95 -7.19
CA GLN A 699 -30.41 3.83 -6.57
C GLN A 699 -30.69 2.74 -7.60
N LYS A 700 -30.05 1.57 -7.45
CA LYS A 700 -30.32 0.35 -8.22
C LYS A 700 -30.47 -0.88 -7.32
N ALA A 701 -30.51 -0.69 -6.00
CA ALA A 701 -30.70 -1.75 -5.04
C ALA A 701 -32.19 -1.95 -4.73
N SER A 702 -32.57 -3.21 -4.51
CA SER A 702 -33.94 -3.60 -4.21
C SER A 702 -34.06 -4.33 -2.87
N THR A 703 -35.27 -4.32 -2.32
CA THR A 703 -35.60 -4.98 -1.06
C THR A 703 -36.04 -6.42 -1.32
N VAL A 704 -35.48 -7.37 -0.58
CA VAL A 704 -35.79 -8.81 -0.70
C VAL A 704 -36.31 -9.42 0.60
N GLY A 705 -36.88 -10.62 0.51
CA GLY A 705 -37.46 -11.32 1.67
C GLY A 705 -36.44 -11.61 2.79
N LYS A 706 -36.92 -11.82 4.02
CA LYS A 706 -36.11 -11.94 5.26
C LYS A 706 -35.08 -13.08 5.29
N GLY A 707 -35.09 -14.01 4.32
CA GLY A 707 -34.13 -15.12 4.19
C GLY A 707 -33.32 -15.13 2.90
N ALA A 708 -33.44 -14.09 2.06
CA ALA A 708 -32.62 -13.97 0.86
C ALA A 708 -31.17 -13.62 1.24
N GLN A 709 -30.22 -14.04 0.39
CA GLN A 709 -28.82 -13.67 0.56
C GLN A 709 -28.67 -12.16 0.37
N GLN A 710 -28.05 -11.47 1.34
CA GLN A 710 -27.76 -10.05 1.20
C GLN A 710 -26.62 -9.86 0.19
N THR A 711 -26.90 -9.16 -0.91
CA THR A 711 -25.91 -8.80 -1.93
C THR A 711 -25.72 -7.28 -2.05
N PHE A 712 -26.37 -6.50 -1.16
CA PHE A 712 -26.28 -5.05 -1.14
C PHE A 712 -24.84 -4.53 -1.07
N GLN A 713 -24.53 -3.57 -1.93
CA GLN A 713 -23.24 -2.88 -1.99
C GLN A 713 -23.45 -1.37 -2.15
N LEU A 714 -22.71 -0.61 -1.33
CA LEU A 714 -22.50 0.82 -1.54
C LEU A 714 -21.15 1.02 -2.25
N LYS A 715 -21.21 1.22 -3.57
CA LYS A 715 -20.04 1.40 -4.44
C LYS A 715 -19.85 2.88 -4.77
N LYS A 716 -18.66 3.43 -4.50
CA LYS A 716 -18.25 4.77 -4.94
C LYS A 716 -17.65 4.66 -6.35
N GLU A 717 -18.01 5.55 -7.27
CA GLU A 717 -17.25 5.72 -8.50
C GLU A 717 -15.92 6.39 -8.17
N ARG A 718 -14.83 5.80 -8.69
CA ARG A 718 -13.47 6.25 -8.40
C ARG A 718 -13.29 7.74 -8.72
N SER A 719 -12.73 8.48 -7.76
CA SER A 719 -12.47 9.92 -7.84
C SER A 719 -13.68 10.76 -8.25
N LYS A 720 -14.89 10.31 -7.88
CA LYS A 720 -16.13 11.06 -8.07
C LYS A 720 -16.98 11.04 -6.80
N ASN A 721 -17.79 12.07 -6.64
CA ASN A 721 -18.84 12.14 -5.63
C ASN A 721 -20.13 11.41 -6.07
N ILE A 722 -19.97 10.27 -6.75
CA ILE A 722 -21.08 9.45 -7.25
C ILE A 722 -21.05 8.10 -6.55
N PHE A 723 -22.16 7.74 -5.93
CA PHE A 723 -22.35 6.47 -5.23
C PHE A 723 -23.47 5.68 -5.87
N HIS A 724 -23.33 4.36 -5.86
CA HIS A 724 -24.32 3.41 -6.34
C HIS A 724 -24.76 2.52 -5.21
N PHE A 725 -26.06 2.46 -4.99
CA PHE A 725 -26.68 1.41 -4.19
C PHE A 725 -26.99 0.27 -5.16
N LEU A 726 -26.30 -0.85 -5.01
CA LEU A 726 -26.40 -2.02 -5.89
C LEU A 726 -26.86 -3.26 -5.10
N GLY A 727 -27.44 -4.24 -5.79
CA GLY A 727 -27.77 -5.55 -5.22
C GLY A 727 -29.05 -5.56 -4.38
N GLU A 728 -29.14 -6.54 -3.47
CA GLU A 728 -30.37 -6.84 -2.75
C GLU A 728 -30.19 -6.70 -1.23
N LEU A 729 -31.11 -5.99 -0.58
CA LEU A 729 -31.13 -5.74 0.87
C LEU A 729 -32.32 -6.46 1.54
N PRO A 730 -32.10 -7.46 2.40
CA PRO A 730 -33.19 -8.19 3.06
C PRO A 730 -34.02 -7.30 4.00
N MET A 731 -35.34 -7.52 4.05
CA MET A 731 -36.26 -6.84 4.97
C MET A 731 -35.93 -7.02 6.46
N SER A 732 -35.11 -8.02 6.81
CA SER A 732 -34.62 -8.24 8.17
C SER A 732 -33.46 -7.32 8.55
N THR A 733 -32.87 -6.61 7.59
CA THR A 733 -31.73 -5.72 7.82
C THR A 733 -32.18 -4.47 8.57
N LYS A 734 -31.56 -4.23 9.73
CA LYS A 734 -31.76 -3.00 10.51
C LYS A 734 -31.17 -1.80 9.76
N GLU A 735 -31.67 -0.61 10.07
CA GLU A 735 -31.11 0.64 9.58
C GLU A 735 -29.60 0.70 9.81
N ARG A 736 -28.88 1.15 8.77
CA ARG A 736 -27.42 1.29 8.75
C ARG A 736 -27.07 2.75 8.58
N LYS A 737 -25.98 3.16 9.22
CA LYS A 737 -25.36 4.47 9.07
C LYS A 737 -23.94 4.25 8.59
N GLU A 738 -23.55 4.94 7.53
CA GLU A 738 -22.22 4.84 6.94
C GLU A 738 -21.72 6.26 6.61
N LEU A 739 -20.52 6.60 7.09
CA LEU A 739 -19.84 7.82 6.69
C LEU A 739 -19.03 7.51 5.43
N VAL A 740 -19.20 8.34 4.39
CA VAL A 740 -18.44 8.22 3.14
C VAL A 740 -17.75 9.55 2.83
N SER A 741 -16.53 9.48 2.33
CA SER A 741 -15.74 10.66 2.00
C SER A 741 -16.13 11.26 0.65
N VAL A 742 -16.00 12.58 0.56
CA VAL A 742 -16.17 13.33 -0.68
C VAL A 742 -14.82 13.64 -1.33
N GLU A 743 -14.83 13.80 -2.65
CA GLU A 743 -13.76 14.42 -3.43
C GLU A 743 -13.78 15.94 -3.23
N GLU A 744 -12.62 16.59 -3.34
CA GLU A 744 -12.46 18.06 -3.25
C GLU A 744 -13.17 18.71 -2.02
N PRO A 745 -12.73 18.42 -0.78
CA PRO A 745 -13.43 18.88 0.43
C PRO A 745 -13.60 20.39 0.55
N ALA A 746 -12.68 21.19 0.00
CA ALA A 746 -12.82 22.64 0.00
C ALA A 746 -14.02 23.11 -0.84
N LEU A 747 -14.22 22.53 -2.02
CA LEU A 747 -15.38 22.82 -2.87
C LEU A 747 -16.67 22.34 -2.20
N TYR A 748 -16.63 21.17 -1.56
CA TYR A 748 -17.74 20.67 -0.74
C TYR A 748 -18.14 21.68 0.35
N SER A 749 -17.18 22.18 1.13
CA SER A 749 -17.40 23.24 2.13
C SER A 749 -18.01 24.51 1.51
N GLY A 750 -17.53 24.92 0.33
CA GLY A 750 -18.09 26.08 -0.38
C GLY A 750 -19.54 25.87 -0.83
N VAL A 751 -19.90 24.67 -1.29
CA VAL A 751 -21.28 24.32 -1.65
C VAL A 751 -22.20 24.34 -0.43
N LEU A 752 -21.74 23.80 0.69
CA LEU A 752 -22.49 23.88 1.95
C LEU A 752 -22.64 25.33 2.41
N PHE A 753 -21.57 26.13 2.35
CA PHE A 753 -21.60 27.54 2.73
C PHE A 753 -22.59 28.34 1.86
N LEU A 754 -22.57 28.12 0.55
CA LEU A 754 -23.54 28.69 -0.38
C LEU A 754 -24.98 28.31 -0.02
N GLN A 755 -25.22 27.05 0.37
CA GLN A 755 -26.55 26.62 0.82
C GLN A 755 -26.96 27.39 2.09
N LYS A 756 -26.07 27.54 3.07
CA LYS A 756 -26.34 28.29 4.30
C LYS A 756 -26.59 29.77 4.05
N MET A 757 -25.89 30.40 3.09
CA MET A 757 -26.20 31.77 2.67
C MET A 757 -27.62 31.90 2.13
N LYS A 758 -28.05 30.95 1.29
CA LYS A 758 -29.42 30.93 0.73
C LYS A 758 -30.46 30.69 1.82
N ASP A 759 -30.20 29.76 2.73
CA ASP A 759 -31.09 29.46 3.87
C ASP A 759 -31.25 30.68 4.79
N ALA A 760 -30.19 31.49 4.94
CA ALA A 760 -30.20 32.76 5.67
C ALA A 760 -30.86 33.93 4.91
N GLY A 761 -31.34 33.72 3.67
CA GLY A 761 -32.03 34.72 2.88
C GLY A 761 -31.15 35.66 2.06
N ILE A 762 -29.84 35.41 1.95
CA ILE A 762 -28.94 36.17 1.07
C ILE A 762 -29.23 35.76 -0.38
N LYS A 763 -29.55 36.74 -1.23
CA LYS A 763 -29.79 36.51 -2.66
C LYS A 763 -28.47 36.25 -3.38
N ILE A 764 -28.39 35.15 -4.11
CA ILE A 764 -27.20 34.79 -4.91
C ILE A 764 -27.54 34.87 -6.39
N SER A 765 -26.65 35.45 -7.19
CA SER A 765 -26.81 35.47 -8.64
C SER A 765 -26.97 34.04 -9.19
N PRO A 766 -27.88 33.80 -10.16
CA PRO A 766 -28.01 32.51 -10.82
C PRO A 766 -26.72 32.03 -11.54
N THR A 767 -25.80 32.96 -11.83
CA THR A 767 -24.51 32.67 -12.48
C THR A 767 -23.37 32.47 -11.48
N SER A 768 -23.61 32.59 -10.17
CA SER A 768 -22.58 32.40 -9.16
C SER A 768 -22.18 30.93 -9.08
N GLU A 769 -20.87 30.68 -9.09
CA GLU A 769 -20.29 29.36 -8.92
C GLU A 769 -19.47 29.28 -7.63
N VAL A 770 -19.23 28.05 -7.16
CA VAL A 770 -18.28 27.75 -6.09
C VAL A 770 -16.97 27.31 -6.74
N LEU A 771 -15.89 28.05 -6.52
CA LEU A 771 -14.61 27.86 -7.22
C LEU A 771 -13.44 27.87 -6.24
N LEU A 772 -12.35 27.20 -6.60
CA LEU A 772 -11.07 27.40 -5.89
C LEU A 772 -10.54 28.80 -6.19
N GLY A 773 -10.12 29.54 -5.16
CA GLY A 773 -9.56 30.88 -5.32
C GLY A 773 -8.82 31.34 -4.08
N GLN A 774 -7.75 32.10 -4.24
CA GLN A 774 -6.95 32.61 -3.11
C GLN A 774 -7.43 33.99 -2.66
N VAL A 775 -7.34 34.24 -1.35
CA VAL A 775 -7.54 35.58 -0.78
C VAL A 775 -6.50 36.54 -1.36
N THR A 776 -6.95 37.64 -1.96
CA THR A 776 -6.08 38.70 -2.50
C THR A 776 -5.68 39.69 -1.41
N ARG A 777 -4.69 40.53 -1.69
CA ARG A 777 -4.23 41.57 -0.74
C ARG A 777 -5.30 42.64 -0.50
N GLU A 778 -6.18 42.85 -1.48
CA GLU A 778 -7.24 43.84 -1.47
C GLU A 778 -8.54 43.32 -0.80
N ALA A 779 -8.59 42.03 -0.48
CA ALA A 779 -9.77 41.41 0.11
C ALA A 779 -10.06 41.96 1.53
N ILE A 780 -11.33 42.18 1.83
CA ILE A 780 -11.80 42.77 3.08
C ILE A 780 -12.23 41.65 4.02
N LYS A 781 -11.49 41.42 5.11
CA LYS A 781 -11.88 40.44 6.14
C LYS A 781 -13.13 40.91 6.88
N LEU A 782 -14.14 40.05 6.95
CA LEU A 782 -15.37 40.33 7.68
C LEU A 782 -15.37 39.74 9.09
N GLY A 783 -14.82 38.54 9.24
CA GLY A 783 -14.77 37.83 10.50
C GLY A 783 -13.93 36.56 10.44
N GLU A 784 -13.78 35.92 11.60
CA GLU A 784 -13.20 34.58 11.71
C GLU A 784 -13.94 33.78 12.77
N VAL A 785 -14.03 32.47 12.53
CA VAL A 785 -14.38 31.48 13.55
C VAL A 785 -13.13 30.72 13.95
N ARG A 786 -13.17 30.13 15.15
CA ARG A 786 -12.07 29.40 15.74
C ARG A 786 -12.52 28.02 16.20
N SER A 787 -11.66 27.03 15.99
CA SER A 787 -11.85 25.68 16.49
C SER A 787 -11.79 25.66 18.02
N MET A 788 -12.16 24.52 18.60
CA MET A 788 -11.71 24.16 19.95
C MET A 788 -10.16 24.19 20.06
N VAL A 789 -9.66 24.25 21.28
CA VAL A 789 -8.20 24.27 21.52
C VAL A 789 -7.55 22.96 21.10
N LEU A 790 -6.26 23.00 20.80
CA LEU A 790 -5.48 21.87 20.30
C LEU A 790 -5.59 20.65 21.22
N GLN A 791 -5.64 20.85 22.54
CA GLN A 791 -5.81 19.75 23.50
C GLN A 791 -7.07 18.91 23.24
N ASP A 792 -8.20 19.56 22.95
CA ASP A 792 -9.46 18.86 22.66
C ASP A 792 -9.41 18.17 21.29
N ILE A 793 -8.76 18.80 20.31
CA ILE A 793 -8.54 18.23 18.98
C ILE A 793 -7.68 16.97 19.05
N LEU A 794 -6.59 17.00 19.83
CA LEU A 794 -5.76 15.82 20.06
C LEU A 794 -6.51 14.74 20.84
N THR A 795 -7.43 15.12 21.72
CA THR A 795 -8.33 14.16 22.38
C THR A 795 -9.26 13.47 21.37
N LEU A 796 -9.84 14.22 20.43
CA LEU A 796 -10.63 13.64 19.33
C LEU A 796 -9.77 12.72 18.46
N GLN A 797 -8.57 13.16 18.07
CA GLN A 797 -7.62 12.37 17.31
C GLN A 797 -7.33 11.03 17.97
N ASN A 798 -6.92 11.07 19.24
CA ASN A 798 -6.37 9.92 19.93
C ASN A 798 -7.47 8.96 20.41
N LYS A 799 -8.63 9.47 20.83
CA LYS A 799 -9.76 8.62 21.26
C LYS A 799 -10.53 7.98 20.11
N ASN A 800 -10.66 8.68 18.97
CA ASN A 800 -11.40 8.18 17.82
C ASN A 800 -10.51 7.55 16.74
N ASP A 801 -9.19 7.56 16.93
CA ASP A 801 -8.18 7.16 15.94
C ASP A 801 -8.30 7.92 14.61
N ASP A 802 -8.56 9.24 14.68
CA ASP A 802 -8.90 10.04 13.50
C ASP A 802 -7.66 10.36 12.64
N HIS A 803 -7.63 9.81 11.43
CA HIS A 803 -6.53 9.97 10.47
C HIS A 803 -6.50 11.36 9.83
N LEU A 804 -7.66 11.97 9.60
CA LEU A 804 -7.74 13.29 8.98
C LEU A 804 -7.16 14.35 9.92
N ILE A 805 -7.54 14.29 11.20
CA ILE A 805 -7.00 15.20 12.22
C ILE A 805 -5.47 15.06 12.27
N ALA A 806 -4.93 13.84 12.32
CA ALA A 806 -3.49 13.61 12.35
C ALA A 806 -2.75 14.25 11.17
N GLU A 807 -3.25 14.09 9.95
CA GLU A 807 -2.63 14.69 8.76
C GLU A 807 -2.76 16.22 8.74
N MET A 808 -3.94 16.76 9.09
CA MET A 808 -4.16 18.21 9.13
C MET A 808 -3.33 18.91 10.21
N VAL A 809 -3.21 18.29 11.39
CA VAL A 809 -2.32 18.76 12.47
C VAL A 809 -0.86 18.72 11.98
N ASN A 810 -0.44 17.62 11.36
CA ASN A 810 0.91 17.50 10.82
C ASN A 810 1.24 18.56 9.77
N LYS A 811 0.36 18.78 8.79
CA LYS A 811 0.54 19.86 7.80
C LYS A 811 0.55 21.23 8.47
N THR A 812 -0.19 21.43 9.55
CA THR A 812 -0.18 22.69 10.32
C THR A 812 1.14 22.90 11.07
N ILE A 813 1.75 21.84 11.62
CA ILE A 813 3.12 21.87 12.17
C ILE A 813 4.09 22.36 11.08
N GLY A 814 4.04 21.76 9.89
CA GLY A 814 4.87 22.15 8.75
C GLY A 814 4.66 23.61 8.32
N ALA A 815 3.39 24.05 8.23
CA ALA A 815 3.06 25.43 7.90
C ALA A 815 3.58 26.41 8.96
N SER A 816 3.46 26.07 10.24
CA SER A 816 3.91 26.91 11.35
C SER A 816 5.43 27.00 11.46
N LYS A 817 6.17 25.90 11.27
CA LYS A 817 7.62 25.84 11.46
C LYS A 817 8.42 26.17 10.20
N ALA A 818 7.96 25.72 9.05
CA ALA A 818 8.69 25.82 7.79
C ALA A 818 7.99 26.70 6.75
N GLY A 819 6.82 27.27 7.06
CA GLY A 819 6.02 28.02 6.10
C GLY A 819 5.42 27.16 4.98
N LYS A 820 5.40 25.82 5.15
CA LYS A 820 4.95 24.85 4.15
C LYS A 820 3.96 23.85 4.75
N GLY A 821 2.69 23.96 4.36
CA GLY A 821 1.63 23.05 4.79
C GLY A 821 1.63 21.70 4.06
N THR A 822 2.74 20.97 4.16
CA THR A 822 3.00 19.68 3.48
C THR A 822 3.23 18.58 4.51
N THR A 823 2.94 17.32 4.17
CA THR A 823 3.14 16.19 5.09
C THR A 823 4.61 16.04 5.47
N GLU A 824 5.52 16.18 4.52
CA GLU A 824 6.97 16.05 4.72
C GLU A 824 7.51 17.11 5.67
N ALA A 825 7.09 18.37 5.52
CA ALA A 825 7.54 19.46 6.40
C ALA A 825 7.08 19.26 7.85
N GLY A 826 5.87 18.74 8.06
CA GLY A 826 5.36 18.41 9.40
C GLY A 826 6.12 17.26 10.06
N VAL A 827 6.38 16.19 9.30
CA VAL A 827 7.17 15.04 9.77
C VAL A 827 8.59 15.48 10.09
N ALA A 828 9.23 16.26 9.21
CA ALA A 828 10.58 16.76 9.43
C ALA A 828 10.69 17.61 10.70
N ALA A 829 9.74 18.53 10.92
CA ALA A 829 9.70 19.35 12.13
C ALA A 829 9.55 18.50 13.40
N THR A 830 8.75 17.43 13.35
CA THR A 830 8.60 16.48 14.46
C THR A 830 9.87 15.67 14.69
N GLN A 831 10.52 15.19 13.62
CA GLN A 831 11.80 14.47 13.71
C GLN A 831 12.92 15.35 14.27
N GLU A 832 12.96 16.64 13.95
CA GLU A 832 13.93 17.58 14.53
C GLU A 832 13.79 17.69 16.06
N ILE A 833 12.55 17.73 16.57
CA ILE A 833 12.27 17.73 18.01
C ILE A 833 12.76 16.44 18.66
N LEU A 834 12.41 15.28 18.09
CA LEU A 834 12.79 13.97 18.62
C LEU A 834 14.32 13.79 18.60
N LYS A 835 14.98 14.26 17.55
CA LYS A 835 16.45 14.25 17.46
C LYS A 835 17.09 15.12 18.54
N ALA A 836 16.52 16.29 18.85
CA ALA A 836 16.99 17.14 19.94
C ALA A 836 16.82 16.49 21.33
N TRP A 837 15.88 15.56 21.46
CA TRP A 837 15.69 14.72 22.65
C TRP A 837 16.62 13.50 22.71
N GLY A 838 17.46 13.27 21.68
CA GLY A 838 18.33 12.10 21.60
C GLY A 838 17.61 10.81 21.16
N VAL A 839 16.34 10.91 20.74
CA VAL A 839 15.63 9.77 20.13
C VAL A 839 16.25 9.50 18.77
N ASN A 840 16.56 8.23 18.48
CA ASN A 840 17.12 7.84 17.20
C ASN A 840 16.10 8.06 16.07
N THR A 841 16.38 8.99 15.15
CA THR A 841 15.53 9.33 14.01
C THR A 841 15.91 8.66 12.68
N SER A 842 16.74 7.61 12.73
CA SER A 842 17.11 6.81 11.55
C SER A 842 15.97 5.85 11.16
N TYR A 843 14.86 6.41 10.70
CA TYR A 843 13.66 5.69 10.33
C TYR A 843 12.85 6.43 9.25
N ASP A 844 11.90 5.72 8.62
CA ASP A 844 10.98 6.28 7.64
C ASP A 844 9.61 6.52 8.28
N ILE A 845 9.21 7.79 8.39
CA ILE A 845 7.82 8.19 8.58
C ILE A 845 7.39 8.89 7.29
N LEU A 846 6.47 8.26 6.57
CA LEU A 846 5.91 8.77 5.33
C LEU A 846 4.61 9.54 5.57
N ASP A 847 3.81 9.13 6.57
CA ASP A 847 2.58 9.82 6.97
C ASP A 847 2.53 10.02 8.50
N ALA A 848 1.68 10.93 8.94
CA ALA A 848 1.46 11.18 10.37
C ALA A 848 0.44 10.21 10.97
N SER A 849 -0.55 9.79 10.17
CA SER A 849 -1.71 9.04 10.65
C SER A 849 -1.44 7.57 10.99
N GLY A 850 -0.38 6.99 10.43
CA GLY A 850 -0.04 5.57 10.57
C GLY A 850 -0.89 4.63 9.73
N VAL A 851 -1.67 5.15 8.77
CA VAL A 851 -2.40 4.35 7.78
C VAL A 851 -1.42 3.75 6.78
N THR A 852 -0.41 4.51 6.40
CA THR A 852 0.63 4.00 5.52
C THR A 852 1.33 2.81 6.15
N ARG A 853 1.58 1.80 5.33
CA ARG A 853 2.37 0.63 5.73
C ARG A 853 3.87 0.90 5.59
N TYR A 854 4.28 2.04 5.04
CA TYR A 854 5.68 2.41 4.85
C TYR A 854 6.36 2.93 6.13
N ASN A 855 5.58 3.38 7.11
CA ASN A 855 6.14 3.80 8.40
C ASN A 855 6.87 2.62 9.03
N LEU A 856 8.09 2.86 9.49
CA LEU A 856 8.92 1.90 10.21
C LEU A 856 9.41 2.56 11.49
N LEU A 857 8.99 2.04 12.64
CA LEU A 857 9.42 2.54 13.96
C LEU A 857 9.73 1.35 14.87
N SER A 858 10.66 1.53 15.80
CA SER A 858 10.94 0.57 16.85
C SER A 858 10.15 0.90 18.12
N ALA A 859 9.92 -0.11 18.96
CA ALA A 859 9.27 0.13 20.25
C ALA A 859 10.12 1.07 21.13
N ARG A 860 11.46 0.98 21.04
CA ARG A 860 12.36 1.88 21.73
C ARG A 860 12.16 3.34 21.33
N GLN A 861 12.03 3.65 20.04
CA GLN A 861 11.90 5.03 19.56
C GLN A 861 10.65 5.73 20.10
N LEU A 862 9.51 5.03 20.06
CA LEU A 862 8.25 5.55 20.61
C LEU A 862 8.34 5.66 22.14
N ASN A 863 8.86 4.63 22.81
CA ASN A 863 9.00 4.63 24.26
C ASN A 863 9.96 5.73 24.77
N ASP A 864 11.07 5.99 24.09
CA ASP A 864 12.01 7.06 24.42
C ASP A 864 11.35 8.44 24.24
N ALA A 865 10.48 8.60 23.24
CA ALA A 865 9.66 9.80 23.07
C ALA A 865 8.67 9.98 24.23
N LEU A 866 7.99 8.92 24.68
CA LEU A 866 7.11 8.93 25.86
C LEU A 866 7.88 9.27 27.15
N LEU A 867 9.00 8.60 27.38
CA LEU A 867 9.84 8.80 28.55
C LEU A 867 10.35 10.23 28.63
N THR A 868 10.81 10.78 27.49
CA THR A 868 11.30 12.16 27.44
C THR A 868 10.15 13.16 27.60
N LEU A 869 9.00 12.91 26.98
CA LEU A 869 7.80 13.75 27.13
C LEU A 869 7.36 13.82 28.59
N ALA A 870 7.46 12.73 29.37
CA ALA A 870 7.06 12.70 30.78
C ALA A 870 7.78 13.73 31.67
N GLY A 871 8.95 14.23 31.25
CA GLY A 871 9.66 15.33 31.90
C GLY A 871 9.27 16.73 31.43
N GLN A 872 8.37 16.86 30.44
CA GLN A 872 7.96 18.13 29.84
C GLN A 872 6.65 18.65 30.44
N LYS A 873 6.41 19.96 30.37
CA LYS A 873 5.17 20.58 30.86
C LYS A 873 3.93 20.13 30.07
N GLU A 874 4.12 19.69 28.83
CA GLU A 874 3.08 19.20 27.92
C GLU A 874 2.60 17.78 28.27
N TYR A 875 3.32 17.04 29.13
CA TYR A 875 2.98 15.66 29.49
C TYR A 875 1.52 15.47 29.93
N PRO A 876 0.95 16.27 30.87
CA PRO A 876 -0.43 16.06 31.30
C PRO A 876 -1.43 16.22 30.16
N LEU A 877 -1.13 17.06 29.17
CA LEU A 877 -2.01 17.28 28.02
C LEU A 877 -2.05 16.05 27.12
N TYR A 878 -0.88 15.51 26.77
CA TYR A 878 -0.77 14.28 25.99
C TYR A 878 -1.41 13.11 26.75
N TYR A 879 -1.04 12.91 28.01
CA TYR A 879 -1.56 11.83 28.86
C TYR A 879 -3.09 11.85 28.98
N ASN A 880 -3.70 13.04 29.03
CA ASN A 880 -5.15 13.18 29.12
C ASN A 880 -5.88 12.97 27.78
N SER A 881 -5.19 13.14 26.65
CA SER A 881 -5.76 12.88 25.33
C SER A 881 -5.91 11.39 25.01
N LEU A 882 -5.14 10.52 25.68
CA LEU A 882 -5.09 9.09 25.39
C LEU A 882 -6.38 8.35 25.78
N PRO A 883 -6.78 7.31 25.01
CA PRO A 883 -7.81 6.36 25.41
C PRO A 883 -7.52 5.71 26.76
N ILE A 884 -8.55 5.52 27.58
CA ILE A 884 -8.47 4.91 28.91
C ILE A 884 -9.07 3.51 28.88
N ALA A 885 -8.29 2.52 29.30
CA ALA A 885 -8.70 1.12 29.31
C ALA A 885 -10.01 0.88 30.07
N GLY A 886 -10.98 0.25 29.39
CA GLY A 886 -12.30 -0.07 29.92
C GLY A 886 -13.24 1.12 30.12
N VAL A 887 -12.83 2.34 29.72
CA VAL A 887 -13.58 3.59 29.95
C VAL A 887 -13.98 4.24 28.62
N ASP A 888 -13.02 4.58 27.76
CA ASP A 888 -13.28 5.34 26.54
C ASP A 888 -12.32 5.02 25.37
N GLY A 889 -12.55 5.70 24.24
CA GLY A 889 -11.78 5.56 23.01
C GLY A 889 -11.70 4.13 22.48
N THR A 890 -10.60 3.82 21.79
CA THR A 890 -10.30 2.49 21.24
C THR A 890 -10.17 1.39 22.30
N LEU A 891 -9.88 1.76 23.56
CA LEU A 891 -9.74 0.83 24.67
C LEU A 891 -11.02 0.65 25.50
N LYS A 892 -12.14 1.30 25.14
CA LYS A 892 -13.40 1.30 25.89
C LYS A 892 -13.92 -0.10 26.25
N ASN A 893 -13.62 -1.10 25.42
CA ASN A 893 -14.06 -2.48 25.61
C ASN A 893 -12.94 -3.47 25.96
N ARG A 894 -11.69 -2.99 26.11
CA ARG A 894 -10.53 -3.81 26.50
C ARG A 894 -10.27 -3.70 28.00
N LEU A 895 -9.66 -4.73 28.59
CA LEU A 895 -9.17 -4.73 29.98
C LEU A 895 -10.20 -4.40 31.07
N LYS A 896 -11.51 -4.57 30.81
CA LYS A 896 -12.54 -4.43 31.85
C LYS A 896 -12.39 -5.49 32.93
N ARG A 897 -12.63 -5.09 34.18
CA ARG A 897 -12.55 -5.94 35.38
C ARG A 897 -11.15 -6.52 35.61
N THR A 898 -10.13 -5.76 35.23
CA THR A 898 -8.71 -6.04 35.52
C THR A 898 -8.10 -4.88 36.29
N ASP A 899 -6.92 -5.07 36.90
CA ASP A 899 -6.16 -4.00 37.57
C ASP A 899 -5.71 -2.88 36.59
N ALA A 900 -5.76 -3.12 35.28
CA ALA A 900 -5.47 -2.12 34.25
C ALA A 900 -6.67 -1.21 33.91
N GLN A 901 -7.90 -1.57 34.30
CA GLN A 901 -9.09 -0.75 34.02
C GLN A 901 -8.96 0.63 34.67
N GLY A 902 -9.15 1.69 33.87
CA GLY A 902 -9.02 3.08 34.35
C GLY A 902 -7.58 3.55 34.58
N ASN A 903 -6.60 2.64 34.45
CA ASN A 903 -5.22 2.83 34.85
C ASN A 903 -4.25 2.80 33.66
N LEU A 904 -4.51 1.98 32.65
CA LEU A 904 -3.82 2.04 31.36
C LEU A 904 -4.38 3.19 30.50
N ARG A 905 -3.48 4.03 29.99
CA ARG A 905 -3.77 5.02 28.95
C ARG A 905 -2.85 4.83 27.76
N ALA A 906 -3.41 4.49 26.61
CA ALA A 906 -2.59 4.14 25.45
C ALA A 906 -3.32 4.34 24.12
N LEU A 907 -2.55 4.65 23.08
CA LEU A 907 -2.97 4.47 21.70
C LEU A 907 -2.85 2.99 21.34
N SER A 908 -3.77 2.50 20.50
CA SER A 908 -3.73 1.11 20.01
C SER A 908 -4.09 1.06 18.54
N SER A 909 -3.38 0.25 17.77
CA SER A 909 -3.67 0.00 16.36
C SER A 909 -3.96 -1.47 16.08
N GLN A 910 -4.97 -1.73 15.26
CA GLN A 910 -5.37 -3.08 14.87
C GLN A 910 -5.68 -3.10 13.38
N SER A 911 -4.87 -3.79 12.59
CA SER A 911 -5.07 -3.97 11.16
C SER A 911 -4.51 -5.32 10.71
N GLN A 912 -4.86 -5.77 9.51
CA GLN A 912 -4.31 -7.02 8.97
C GLN A 912 -2.78 -7.00 9.03
N GLY A 913 -2.18 -7.95 9.75
CA GLY A 913 -0.73 -8.08 9.85
C GLY A 913 -0.04 -7.11 10.81
N VAL A 914 -0.73 -6.14 11.43
CA VAL A 914 -0.14 -5.18 12.39
C VAL A 914 -1.05 -4.97 13.60
N SER A 915 -0.50 -5.21 14.79
CA SER A 915 -1.12 -4.94 16.08
C SER A 915 -0.12 -4.17 16.93
N SER A 916 -0.55 -3.10 17.57
CA SER A 916 0.37 -2.29 18.38
C SER A 916 -0.36 -1.53 19.46
N ILE A 917 0.36 -1.20 20.52
CA ILE A 917 -0.16 -0.43 21.65
C ILE A 917 1.00 0.28 22.36
N SER A 918 0.83 1.57 22.61
CA SER A 918 1.85 2.44 23.21
C SER A 918 1.22 3.42 24.18
N GLY A 919 1.80 3.56 25.38
CA GLY A 919 1.32 4.51 26.35
C GLY A 919 1.85 4.27 27.76
N TYR A 920 1.04 4.62 28.75
CA TYR A 920 1.42 4.64 30.16
C TYR A 920 0.51 3.76 31.01
N ILE A 921 1.10 3.11 32.00
CA ILE A 921 0.37 2.34 33.01
C ILE A 921 0.99 2.54 34.39
N THR A 922 0.16 2.55 35.44
CA THR A 922 0.66 2.58 36.82
C THR A 922 0.55 1.19 37.44
N THR A 923 1.59 0.70 38.10
CA THR A 923 1.55 -0.59 38.80
C THR A 923 0.77 -0.49 40.11
N LYS A 924 0.46 -1.63 40.72
CA LYS A 924 -0.16 -1.72 42.05
C LYS A 924 0.66 -1.06 43.17
N LYS A 925 1.96 -0.85 42.97
CA LYS A 925 2.87 -0.13 43.88
C LYS A 925 2.96 1.39 43.58
N ASN A 926 2.11 1.91 42.70
CA ASN A 926 2.13 3.30 42.20
C ASN A 926 3.36 3.66 41.35
N GLU A 927 4.10 2.68 40.82
CA GLU A 927 5.19 2.94 39.87
C GLU A 927 4.61 3.20 38.48
N ARG A 928 5.03 4.29 37.84
CA ARG A 928 4.56 4.68 36.50
C ARG A 928 5.49 4.12 35.43
N LEU A 929 4.91 3.46 34.44
CA LEU A 929 5.62 2.82 33.35
C LEU A 929 5.21 3.41 32.01
N ALA A 930 6.17 3.60 31.12
CA ALA A 930 5.94 3.70 29.67
C ALA A 930 6.12 2.30 29.07
N VAL A 931 5.21 1.94 28.17
CA VAL A 931 5.16 0.62 27.55
C VAL A 931 4.82 0.79 26.08
N THR A 932 5.65 0.22 25.21
CA THR A 932 5.38 0.14 23.78
C THR A 932 5.50 -1.30 23.32
N ILE A 933 4.49 -1.76 22.56
CA ILE A 933 4.42 -3.08 21.95
C ILE A 933 4.08 -2.90 20.46
N ILE A 934 4.85 -3.55 19.59
CA ILE A 934 4.56 -3.63 18.15
C ILE A 934 4.66 -5.09 17.70
N LEU A 935 3.60 -5.60 17.08
CA LEU A 935 3.48 -6.96 16.58
C LEU A 935 3.16 -6.93 15.08
N ASN A 936 3.97 -7.59 14.26
CA ASN A 936 3.84 -7.62 12.79
C ASN A 936 3.82 -9.06 12.25
N GLY A 937 3.15 -9.28 11.13
CA GLY A 937 3.14 -10.57 10.42
C GLY A 937 2.07 -11.56 10.88
N HIS A 938 1.11 -11.14 11.70
CA HIS A 938 0.00 -12.02 12.06
C HIS A 938 -0.96 -12.21 10.88
N ILE A 939 -1.31 -13.46 10.58
CA ILE A 939 -2.17 -13.84 9.44
C ILE A 939 -3.61 -14.18 9.85
N ARG A 940 -3.86 -14.28 11.16
CA ARG A 940 -5.18 -14.58 11.75
C ARG A 940 -5.79 -13.29 12.33
N SER A 941 -7.02 -13.37 12.85
CA SER A 941 -7.68 -12.24 13.50
C SER A 941 -6.76 -11.51 14.48
N SER A 942 -6.72 -10.18 14.38
CA SER A 942 -5.98 -9.28 15.26
C SER A 942 -6.46 -9.39 16.72
N GLU A 943 -7.66 -9.91 16.96
CA GLU A 943 -8.21 -10.17 18.30
C GLU A 943 -7.28 -11.00 19.18
N LYS A 944 -6.55 -11.98 18.61
CA LYS A 944 -5.58 -12.77 19.40
C LYS A 944 -4.39 -11.93 19.86
N MET A 945 -3.94 -11.01 19.01
CA MET A 945 -2.85 -10.09 19.35
C MET A 945 -3.31 -9.11 20.43
N SER A 946 -4.52 -8.55 20.31
CA SER A 946 -5.09 -7.69 21.35
C SER A 946 -5.25 -8.40 22.69
N LYS A 947 -5.64 -9.69 22.71
CA LYS A 947 -5.72 -10.48 23.95
C LYS A 947 -4.35 -10.71 24.57
N TRP A 948 -3.33 -10.95 23.75
CA TRP A 948 -1.95 -11.10 24.21
C TRP A 948 -1.42 -9.79 24.81
N GLU A 949 -1.63 -8.66 24.11
CA GLU A 949 -1.31 -7.31 24.61
C GLU A 949 -2.04 -7.03 25.94
N ASP A 950 -3.34 -7.31 26.01
CA ASP A 950 -4.13 -7.14 27.24
C ASP A 950 -3.54 -7.96 28.39
N LYS A 951 -3.03 -9.17 28.11
CA LYS A 951 -2.39 -9.99 29.13
C LYS A 951 -1.11 -9.35 29.67
N VAL A 952 -0.29 -8.76 28.81
CA VAL A 952 0.90 -7.99 29.23
C VAL A 952 0.49 -6.87 30.19
N PHE A 953 -0.49 -6.05 29.82
CA PHE A 953 -0.91 -4.93 30.66
C PHE A 953 -1.60 -5.35 31.96
N GLU A 954 -2.33 -6.47 31.99
CA GLU A 954 -2.87 -7.04 33.22
C GLU A 954 -1.75 -7.44 34.19
N LEU A 955 -0.69 -8.08 33.69
CA LEU A 955 0.47 -8.47 34.49
C LEU A 955 1.23 -7.24 34.99
N LEU A 956 1.49 -6.24 34.14
CA LEU A 956 2.15 -5.01 34.54
C LEU A 956 1.36 -4.23 35.60
N ALA A 957 0.03 -4.12 35.44
CA ALA A 957 -0.83 -3.45 36.42
C ALA A 957 -0.81 -4.14 37.78
N SER A 958 -0.79 -5.47 37.79
CA SER A 958 -0.85 -6.28 39.00
C SER A 958 0.53 -6.56 39.64
N TYR A 959 1.62 -6.19 38.97
CA TYR A 959 2.99 -6.49 39.40
C TYR A 959 3.31 -5.95 40.80
N GLN A 960 3.86 -6.84 41.63
CA GLN A 960 4.43 -6.58 42.96
C GLN A 960 5.76 -7.34 43.01
N GLU A 961 6.89 -6.64 43.10
CA GLU A 961 8.24 -7.27 43.21
C GLU A 961 8.30 -8.46 44.17
#